data_AF-A0A932R467-F1
#
_entry.id   AF-A0A932R467-F1
#
_cell.length_a   1.000
_cell.length_b   1.000
_cell.length_c   1.000
_cell.angle_alpha   90.00
_cell.angle_beta   90.00
_cell.angle_gamma   90.00
#
_symmetry.space_group_name_H-M   'P 1'
#
loop_
_entity.id
_entity.type
_entity.pdbx_description
1 polymer ?
#
loop_
_entity_poly.entity_id
_entity_poly.type
_entity_poly.pdbx_seq_one_letter_code
_entity_poly.pdbx_strand_id
1 'polypeptide(L)'
;MSKNKFENADNGRNNHRQTKEIKPPEPKPKPEFFSRAYPKGERWDADEIAEFYNEACQLLETVDPNSQDAVRLLLKVAKDGSRIPHADSDPKWYKNQTGGRERLVQSSKTLSAKLSSDLCTPEILEKLNNEGGDDWDRYSGAKECFLPFKERVLGAIDPQQAKNLLNKNLVELEEYCKAAQNWTYKDGLSAVKWLFSKNYRTRYIVTVVKHWDQDKQSEILNQIIDKQKKDLNRFDLEEVAQLIRTWPQSEGMPLVKKMLQVSDRDDKYGNHIMLAAANWDEEEIKKLMPSDKNEEETAKWFTLMKYRTKPLTKKMVDRFVKWCNVRDATRDSYQLARGYDVKEGYEALVAHPENFAAVAPALAKTGRDGFDTISINAVAALPIEFQYKNMWILANECSTNYFHAIPNKILDVISRWDEHHRKEFAKYLCTSAKNGVLNGHILNILAKEKSIDDPDVVQAVFRTKVERDLFPDKEIGPGVGAKVAQTVNEEVIKHITPAAGDPDKLIRTAYSSALNDMLGEKEQHKKIVAMIKIGQKLEQLPEGMEEKMSDLLSNLLCKGNIEKVVDLLSAFKLSPEMLHAIDKRSTLEQIKFKAEKVRLIISNNNFGEIFPLTYEKAKTFCLEKALGGELDYIKPVLTAFNQIPNEIAEALIRAKDFESLVDNIERFPGLDIEALFKKLLESSNKFYLAGIINERRENPDRAFSVGIEMFGAYFTGVEYKCLRSILNGTIDVDRMKNLGIKQSGERGINDLRLAFDRFKKDLFKEALVVNWLDKDQIFRQFFKKYVRYEESEWGGHSESSFESLIRRYNHYDHNKENPLLKLDETYTPSGTLLINKVDAEARSEFVYSEQFIHRFNILKQSLLEATKLFSDKQGPVFNRLYTKVEELRKSVISGLEEKLQNSENLHEKARENISGQIRDLKNTDTRNLSAIQTNFTKLADFPELYEVLRQIVFAISLFENPTKLEEAKKLVREGISFENNSWLINFVAHTTNEETWKKYFPDKEAWKKFTKINSVLALQEELARAQNQGLRGRTTLDFIPTRGMLMELSGHIADACWAYNPERTYDEYEEEDDYGATMAESFPNFTSLIMVQNKSTKFERLAGACFLLETEASDGTPLLVIRGLNPLENVINELSVEDYMEKFTAYVRSIADKQGRKLAIVIDDHCGGAASNRPILYNHLAGLSDKLTPIELGSEDDSTVNGYYIVNDVYLI
;
A
#
# COMPACT_ATOMS: atom_id res chain seq x y z
N MET A 1 -45.55 43.57 34.26
CA MET A 1 -46.04 42.85 35.46
C MET A 1 -44.91 41.89 35.86
N SER A 2 -44.02 42.17 36.84
CA SER A 2 -44.20 42.19 38.32
C SER A 2 -44.64 40.81 38.85
N LYS A 3 -43.98 40.06 39.76
CA LYS A 3 -43.01 40.28 40.87
C LYS A 3 -42.09 39.01 40.96
N ASN A 4 -41.05 38.80 41.77
CA ASN A 4 -40.30 39.46 42.88
C ASN A 4 -38.83 38.88 42.83
N LYS A 5 -37.88 38.99 43.78
CA LYS A 5 -37.34 40.03 44.71
C LYS A 5 -36.72 39.34 45.96
N PHE A 6 -35.41 39.49 46.18
CA PHE A 6 -34.60 39.58 47.45
C PHE A 6 -33.11 39.43 47.02
N GLU A 7 -32.19 40.41 47.10
CA GLU A 7 -31.56 41.13 48.26
C GLU A 7 -30.69 40.20 49.15
N ASN A 8 -29.46 40.54 49.59
CA ASN A 8 -28.70 41.81 49.59
C ASN A 8 -27.18 41.63 49.93
N ALA A 9 -26.42 42.76 49.94
CA ALA A 9 -25.06 43.02 50.50
C ALA A 9 -23.81 42.55 49.70
N ASP A 10 -22.81 43.36 49.28
CA ASP A 10 -22.32 44.75 49.51
C ASP A 10 -21.08 44.90 50.45
N ASN A 11 -20.21 45.89 50.15
CA ASN A 11 -18.84 46.26 50.59
C ASN A 11 -17.83 46.15 49.44
N GLY A 12 -16.96 47.12 49.07
CA GLY A 12 -16.57 48.47 49.55
C GLY A 12 -15.14 48.73 48.99
N ARG A 13 -14.65 49.92 48.59
CA ARG A 13 -14.70 51.27 49.19
C ARG A 13 -14.34 52.35 48.15
N ASN A 14 -14.76 53.58 48.43
CA ASN A 14 -14.42 54.80 47.68
C ASN A 14 -12.94 55.23 47.80
N ASN A 15 -12.47 56.05 46.84
CA ASN A 15 -11.77 57.28 47.21
C ASN A 15 -11.89 58.41 46.15
N HIS A 16 -11.97 59.65 46.62
CA HIS A 16 -12.27 60.85 45.81
C HIS A 16 -11.09 61.37 44.98
N ARG A 17 -11.40 62.05 43.86
CA ARG A 17 -11.00 63.46 43.71
C ARG A 17 -11.90 64.26 42.76
N GLN A 18 -12.09 65.53 43.08
CA GLN A 18 -12.97 66.46 42.37
C GLN A 18 -12.34 67.02 41.09
N THR A 19 -13.21 67.16 40.08
CA THR A 19 -13.18 68.06 38.92
C THR A 19 -12.13 69.18 38.89
N LYS A 20 -11.43 69.28 37.74
CA LYS A 20 -11.29 70.56 37.04
C LYS A 20 -12.14 70.51 35.78
N GLU A 21 -13.01 71.50 35.60
CA GLU A 21 -13.73 71.67 34.34
C GLU A 21 -12.75 72.06 33.22
N ILE A 22 -12.73 71.25 32.17
CA ILE A 22 -12.37 71.68 30.83
C ILE A 22 -13.61 71.39 30.00
N LYS A 23 -14.21 72.42 29.38
CA LYS A 23 -15.30 72.21 28.43
C LYS A 23 -14.80 71.26 27.34
N PRO A 24 -15.43 70.11 27.09
CA PRO A 24 -15.16 69.39 25.85
C PRO A 24 -15.59 70.29 24.68
N PRO A 25 -14.83 70.33 23.59
CA PRO A 25 -15.32 70.97 22.37
C PRO A 25 -16.62 70.29 21.94
N GLU A 26 -17.50 71.05 21.27
CA GLU A 26 -18.74 70.49 20.73
C GLU A 26 -18.44 69.23 19.91
N PRO A 27 -19.22 68.14 20.07
CA PRO A 27 -18.97 66.93 19.32
C PRO A 27 -19.21 67.22 17.84
N LYS A 28 -18.12 67.34 17.06
CA LYS A 28 -18.21 67.22 15.61
C LYS A 28 -18.99 65.93 15.30
N PRO A 29 -19.96 65.95 14.36
CA PRO A 29 -20.77 64.78 14.09
C PRO A 29 -19.85 63.62 13.72
N LYS A 30 -19.85 62.56 14.54
CA LYS A 30 -19.15 61.33 14.18
C LYS A 30 -19.80 60.78 12.91
N PRO A 31 -19.04 60.44 11.85
CA PRO A 31 -19.60 59.73 10.71
C PRO A 31 -20.28 58.44 11.19
N GLU A 32 -21.51 58.19 10.74
CA GLU A 32 -22.33 57.05 11.19
C GLU A 32 -21.61 55.70 11.00
N PHE A 33 -20.71 55.64 10.02
CA PHE A 33 -19.75 54.58 9.75
C PHE A 33 -19.04 54.05 11.01
N PHE A 34 -18.59 54.92 11.92
CA PHE A 34 -17.92 54.48 13.14
C PHE A 34 -18.86 53.85 14.16
N SER A 35 -20.12 54.31 14.22
CA SER A 35 -21.16 53.84 15.15
C SER A 35 -21.96 52.64 14.67
N ARG A 36 -21.96 52.31 13.35
CA ARG A 36 -22.49 51.02 12.88
C ARG A 36 -21.73 49.88 13.57
N ALA A 37 -22.46 49.11 14.38
CA ALA A 37 -22.03 47.87 14.99
C ALA A 37 -22.65 46.71 14.20
N TYR A 38 -21.80 45.88 13.60
CA TYR A 38 -22.24 44.77 12.75
C TYR A 38 -22.36 43.49 13.59
N PRO A 39 -23.48 42.76 13.51
CA PRO A 39 -23.72 41.58 14.34
C PRO A 39 -22.75 40.44 14.00
N LYS A 40 -22.24 39.74 15.03
CA LYS A 40 -21.43 38.53 14.85
C LYS A 40 -22.32 37.40 14.33
N GLY A 41 -22.07 36.93 13.10
CA GLY A 41 -22.59 35.66 12.59
C GLY A 41 -23.33 35.71 11.26
N GLU A 42 -23.72 36.90 10.79
CA GLU A 42 -24.41 37.06 9.50
C GLU A 42 -23.41 37.26 8.34
N ARG A 43 -23.71 36.66 7.17
CA ARG A 43 -22.86 36.75 5.96
C ARG A 43 -23.31 37.93 5.10
N TRP A 44 -22.41 38.88 4.83
CA TRP A 44 -22.66 40.05 4.01
C TRP A 44 -22.60 39.73 2.52
N ASP A 45 -23.49 40.27 1.71
CA ASP A 45 -23.43 40.05 0.26
C ASP A 45 -22.38 40.93 -0.45
N ALA A 46 -22.11 40.65 -1.73
CA ALA A 46 -21.03 41.32 -2.45
C ALA A 46 -21.29 42.82 -2.70
N ASP A 47 -22.55 43.27 -2.70
CA ASP A 47 -22.91 44.68 -2.83
C ASP A 47 -22.74 45.41 -1.48
N GLU A 48 -23.12 44.81 -0.36
CA GLU A 48 -22.90 45.36 1.00
C GLU A 48 -21.40 45.57 1.29
N ILE A 49 -20.56 44.60 0.93
CA ILE A 49 -19.09 44.70 1.07
C ILE A 49 -18.54 45.79 0.14
N ALA A 50 -19.05 45.89 -1.10
CA ALA A 50 -18.63 46.93 -2.03
C ALA A 50 -19.01 48.34 -1.52
N GLU A 51 -20.20 48.50 -0.96
CA GLU A 51 -20.66 49.75 -0.34
C GLU A 51 -19.78 50.14 0.86
N PHE A 52 -19.44 49.21 1.76
CA PHE A 52 -18.51 49.45 2.86
C PHE A 52 -17.13 49.95 2.39
N TYR A 53 -16.55 49.33 1.36
CA TYR A 53 -15.27 49.80 0.80
C TYR A 53 -15.40 51.16 0.09
N ASN A 54 -16.54 51.49 -0.51
CA ASN A 54 -16.80 52.79 -1.10
C ASN A 54 -17.04 53.90 -0.06
N GLU A 55 -17.81 53.64 1.00
CA GLU A 55 -17.97 54.55 2.15
C GLU A 55 -16.59 54.84 2.79
N ALA A 56 -15.77 53.81 3.00
CA ALA A 56 -14.39 53.97 3.48
C ALA A 56 -13.53 54.83 2.54
N CYS A 57 -13.61 54.60 1.22
CA CYS A 57 -12.90 55.39 0.21
C CYS A 57 -13.28 56.87 0.20
N GLN A 58 -14.55 57.21 0.47
CA GLN A 58 -15.05 58.59 0.52
C GLN A 58 -14.65 59.26 1.83
N LEU A 59 -14.76 58.55 2.96
CA LEU A 59 -14.32 59.08 4.26
C LEU A 59 -12.82 59.39 4.26
N LEU A 60 -11.99 58.53 3.66
CA LEU A 60 -10.55 58.76 3.51
C LEU A 60 -10.18 60.00 2.66
N GLU A 61 -11.07 60.50 1.79
CA GLU A 61 -10.84 61.77 1.07
C GLU A 61 -11.14 63.02 1.92
N THR A 62 -11.90 62.86 3.00
CA THR A 62 -12.39 63.98 3.84
C THR A 62 -11.63 64.15 5.16
N VAL A 63 -10.79 63.18 5.51
CA VAL A 63 -10.03 63.14 6.77
C VAL A 63 -8.56 63.46 6.46
N ASP A 64 -7.94 64.33 7.28
CA ASP A 64 -6.50 64.60 7.19
C ASP A 64 -5.71 63.29 7.34
N PRO A 65 -4.88 62.90 6.36
CA PRO A 65 -4.10 61.65 6.37
C PRO A 65 -3.34 61.42 7.68
N ASN A 66 -2.78 62.47 8.28
CA ASN A 66 -1.92 62.35 9.46
C ASN A 66 -2.68 62.38 10.79
N SER A 67 -4.00 62.55 10.73
CA SER A 67 -4.88 62.65 11.90
C SER A 67 -5.18 61.28 12.55
N GLN A 68 -5.50 61.30 13.84
CA GLN A 68 -5.83 60.09 14.58
C GLN A 68 -7.17 59.46 14.16
N ASP A 69 -8.03 60.22 13.48
CA ASP A 69 -9.28 59.68 12.91
C ASP A 69 -9.02 58.93 11.59
N ALA A 70 -7.96 59.25 10.83
CA ALA A 70 -7.50 58.42 9.70
C ALA A 70 -6.96 57.07 10.21
N VAL A 71 -6.12 57.08 11.25
CA VAL A 71 -5.60 55.85 11.89
C VAL A 71 -6.75 54.96 12.37
N ARG A 72 -7.77 55.53 13.04
CA ARG A 72 -8.97 54.80 13.48
C ARG A 72 -9.80 54.25 12.32
N LEU A 73 -9.92 54.99 11.22
CA LEU A 73 -10.64 54.54 10.03
C LEU A 73 -9.95 53.32 9.41
N LEU A 74 -8.62 53.38 9.26
CA LEU A 74 -7.79 52.28 8.74
C LEU A 74 -7.84 51.03 9.63
N LEU A 75 -7.76 51.19 10.96
CA LEU A 75 -7.90 50.08 11.90
C LEU A 75 -9.30 49.45 11.85
N LYS A 76 -10.38 50.24 11.69
CA LYS A 76 -11.74 49.70 11.53
C LYS A 76 -11.88 48.93 10.20
N VAL A 77 -11.38 49.49 9.10
CA VAL A 77 -11.38 48.82 7.78
C VAL A 77 -10.60 47.50 7.82
N ALA A 78 -9.42 47.46 8.47
CA ALA A 78 -8.65 46.23 8.62
C ALA A 78 -9.34 45.18 9.52
N LYS A 79 -9.95 45.61 10.64
CA LYS A 79 -10.59 44.72 11.63
C LYS A 79 -11.93 44.16 11.18
N ASP A 80 -12.73 44.96 10.48
CA ASP A 80 -14.02 44.50 9.96
C ASP A 80 -13.83 43.83 8.58
N GLY A 81 -12.90 44.31 7.75
CA GLY A 81 -12.54 43.70 6.47
C GLY A 81 -11.89 42.32 6.58
N SER A 82 -11.08 42.05 7.62
CA SER A 82 -10.50 40.71 7.85
C SER A 82 -11.52 39.64 8.25
N ARG A 83 -12.76 40.03 8.57
CA ARG A 83 -13.88 39.12 8.83
C ARG A 83 -14.65 38.75 7.57
N ILE A 84 -14.30 39.36 6.43
CA ILE A 84 -14.96 39.15 5.13
C ILE A 84 -14.13 38.12 4.35
N PRO A 85 -14.69 36.96 3.97
CA PRO A 85 -13.93 35.91 3.31
C PRO A 85 -13.41 36.38 1.94
N HIS A 86 -12.09 36.26 1.73
CA HIS A 86 -11.41 36.65 0.49
C HIS A 86 -12.04 35.95 -0.72
N ALA A 87 -12.24 36.69 -1.81
CA ALA A 87 -12.92 36.21 -3.02
C ALA A 87 -12.26 34.99 -3.72
N ASP A 88 -11.00 34.71 -3.39
CA ASP A 88 -10.24 33.57 -3.91
C ASP A 88 -10.28 32.34 -2.98
N SER A 89 -10.73 32.50 -1.72
CA SER A 89 -10.85 31.39 -0.74
C SER A 89 -12.15 30.59 -0.87
N ASP A 90 -13.24 31.19 -1.38
CA ASP A 90 -14.42 30.46 -1.88
C ASP A 90 -14.93 31.05 -3.22
N PRO A 91 -14.43 30.53 -4.36
CA PRO A 91 -14.87 30.97 -5.68
C PRO A 91 -16.31 30.54 -6.05
N LYS A 92 -16.96 29.65 -5.28
CA LYS A 92 -18.32 29.17 -5.57
C LYS A 92 -19.37 30.16 -5.07
N TRP A 93 -19.16 30.75 -3.89
CA TRP A 93 -20.13 31.68 -3.30
C TRP A 93 -20.33 32.96 -4.13
N TYR A 94 -19.22 33.58 -4.59
CA TYR A 94 -19.25 34.77 -5.45
C TYR A 94 -19.76 34.52 -6.89
N LYS A 95 -20.06 33.27 -7.27
CA LYS A 95 -20.43 32.92 -8.66
C LYS A 95 -21.91 33.16 -8.99
N ASN A 96 -22.76 33.34 -7.97
CA ASN A 96 -24.22 33.49 -8.13
C ASN A 96 -24.70 34.96 -8.17
N GLN A 97 -23.82 35.95 -7.93
CA GLN A 97 -24.15 37.38 -8.00
C GLN A 97 -23.34 38.07 -9.11
N THR A 98 -23.80 37.93 -10.35
CA THR A 98 -23.07 38.36 -11.57
C THR A 98 -22.84 39.86 -11.70
N GLY A 99 -23.51 40.71 -10.91
CA GLY A 99 -23.26 42.17 -10.85
C GLY A 99 -22.56 42.65 -9.57
N GLY A 100 -22.47 41.83 -8.52
CA GLY A 100 -21.87 42.22 -7.24
C GLY A 100 -20.38 41.96 -7.18
N ARG A 101 -19.93 40.82 -7.73
CA ARG A 101 -18.49 40.46 -7.75
C ARG A 101 -17.64 41.50 -8.48
N GLU A 102 -18.09 42.04 -9.60
CA GLU A 102 -17.34 43.06 -10.35
C GLU A 102 -17.27 44.39 -9.60
N ARG A 103 -18.37 44.83 -8.98
CA ARG A 103 -18.38 46.02 -8.12
C ARG A 103 -17.50 45.87 -6.88
N LEU A 104 -17.51 44.70 -6.24
CA LEU A 104 -16.62 44.39 -5.12
C LEU A 104 -15.14 44.42 -5.54
N VAL A 105 -14.78 43.74 -6.63
CA VAL A 105 -13.40 43.75 -7.15
C VAL A 105 -12.96 45.15 -7.53
N GLN A 106 -13.84 45.96 -8.12
CA GLN A 106 -13.53 47.35 -8.48
C GLN A 106 -13.38 48.24 -7.23
N SER A 107 -14.28 48.14 -6.25
CA SER A 107 -14.24 48.93 -5.01
C SER A 107 -13.02 48.57 -4.16
N SER A 108 -12.68 47.28 -4.06
CA SER A 108 -11.45 46.80 -3.41
C SER A 108 -10.19 47.31 -4.11
N LYS A 109 -10.14 47.31 -5.46
CA LYS A 109 -9.04 47.91 -6.23
C LYS A 109 -8.93 49.42 -6.03
N THR A 110 -10.05 50.15 -6.01
CA THR A 110 -10.06 51.59 -5.76
C THR A 110 -9.58 51.93 -4.35
N LEU A 111 -9.99 51.15 -3.34
CA LEU A 111 -9.51 51.31 -1.96
C LEU A 111 -8.01 51.02 -1.85
N SER A 112 -7.55 49.87 -2.36
CA SER A 112 -6.11 49.52 -2.37
C SER A 112 -5.27 50.56 -3.13
N ALA A 113 -5.77 51.08 -4.26
CA ALA A 113 -5.11 52.14 -5.00
C ALA A 113 -4.93 53.41 -4.15
N LYS A 114 -6.01 53.96 -3.57
CA LYS A 114 -5.98 55.15 -2.68
C LYS A 114 -5.04 54.98 -1.48
N LEU A 115 -5.08 53.80 -0.85
CA LEU A 115 -4.24 53.47 0.29
C LEU A 115 -2.75 53.37 -0.09
N SER A 116 -2.46 52.97 -1.34
CA SER A 116 -1.10 52.84 -1.86
C SER A 116 -0.51 54.11 -2.49
N SER A 117 -1.33 55.14 -2.81
CA SER A 117 -0.87 56.36 -3.47
C SER A 117 -0.65 57.55 -2.53
N ASP A 118 -1.56 57.80 -1.57
CA ASP A 118 -1.63 59.11 -0.88
C ASP A 118 -1.70 59.05 0.66
N LEU A 119 -1.93 57.87 1.26
CA LEU A 119 -2.30 57.74 2.69
C LEU A 119 -1.36 56.91 3.57
N CYS A 120 -0.50 56.06 3.02
CA CYS A 120 0.46 55.26 3.79
C CYS A 120 1.84 55.93 3.89
N THR A 121 1.94 57.05 4.61
CA THR A 121 3.25 57.60 4.99
C THR A 121 3.93 56.70 6.05
N PRO A 122 5.28 56.70 6.14
CA PRO A 122 5.98 55.93 7.18
C PRO A 122 5.50 56.24 8.60
N GLU A 123 5.15 57.50 8.89
CA GLU A 123 4.67 57.96 10.20
C GLU A 123 3.24 57.45 10.52
N ILE A 124 2.41 57.17 9.51
CA ILE A 124 1.10 56.54 9.69
C ILE A 124 1.26 55.04 9.93
N LEU A 125 2.17 54.37 9.21
CA LEU A 125 2.49 52.95 9.44
C LEU A 125 3.11 52.71 10.84
N GLU A 126 3.96 53.61 11.31
CA GLU A 126 4.50 53.57 12.68
C GLU A 126 3.40 53.77 13.74
N LYS A 127 2.48 54.73 13.53
CA LYS A 127 1.31 54.90 14.41
C LYS A 127 0.38 53.69 14.40
N LEU A 128 0.16 53.04 13.25
CA LEU A 128 -0.65 51.83 13.15
C LEU A 128 -0.04 50.65 13.91
N ASN A 129 1.28 50.44 13.82
CA ASN A 129 1.97 49.44 14.64
C ASN A 129 1.85 49.77 16.15
N ASN A 130 2.05 51.03 16.53
CA ASN A 130 2.08 51.45 17.93
C ASN A 130 0.69 51.49 18.60
N GLU A 131 -0.38 51.85 17.87
CA GLU A 131 -1.75 51.87 18.39
C GLU A 131 -2.52 50.55 18.18
N GLY A 132 -2.10 49.73 17.21
CA GLY A 132 -2.76 48.46 16.85
C GLY A 132 -2.32 47.24 17.66
N GLY A 133 -1.07 47.21 18.14
CA GLY A 133 -0.52 46.08 18.91
C GLY A 133 -0.60 44.72 18.18
N ASP A 134 -0.67 43.62 18.93
CA ASP A 134 -0.72 42.24 18.41
C ASP A 134 -1.88 41.99 17.42
N ASP A 135 -2.99 42.75 17.53
CA ASP A 135 -4.11 42.66 16.60
C ASP A 135 -3.71 43.08 15.17
N TRP A 136 -2.78 44.03 14.99
CA TRP A 136 -2.34 44.45 13.65
C TRP A 136 -1.48 43.39 12.94
N ASP A 137 -0.63 42.66 13.68
CA ASP A 137 0.19 41.58 13.11
C ASP A 137 -0.60 40.28 12.87
N ARG A 138 -1.76 40.09 13.53
CA ARG A 138 -2.67 38.95 13.27
C ARG A 138 -3.40 39.03 11.92
N TYR A 139 -3.52 40.20 11.29
CA TYR A 139 -4.29 40.39 10.05
C TYR A 139 -3.38 40.47 8.79
N SER A 140 -2.57 39.44 8.57
CA SER A 140 -1.58 39.36 7.48
C SER A 140 -2.15 39.63 6.07
N GLY A 141 -3.36 39.12 5.76
CA GLY A 141 -4.03 39.34 4.48
C GLY A 141 -4.39 40.81 4.20
N ALA A 142 -4.70 41.59 5.25
CA ALA A 142 -4.89 43.04 5.09
C ALA A 142 -3.55 43.73 4.79
N LYS A 143 -2.49 43.34 5.52
CA LYS A 143 -1.12 43.87 5.38
C LYS A 143 -0.55 43.70 3.96
N GLU A 144 -0.88 42.61 3.27
CA GLU A 144 -0.47 42.37 1.87
C GLU A 144 -1.17 43.30 0.84
N CYS A 145 -2.32 43.90 1.17
CA CYS A 145 -3.08 44.79 0.27
C CYS A 145 -2.56 46.24 0.22
N PHE A 146 -1.62 46.63 1.10
CA PHE A 146 -1.11 48.00 1.22
C PHE A 146 0.21 48.27 0.44
N LEU A 147 0.85 47.26 -0.14
CA LEU A 147 2.18 47.40 -0.78
C LEU A 147 2.12 47.48 -2.32
N PRO A 148 2.60 48.58 -2.95
CA PRO A 148 2.49 48.81 -4.40
C PRO A 148 3.19 47.76 -5.26
N PHE A 149 2.56 47.39 -6.37
CA PHE A 149 3.05 46.38 -7.32
C PHE A 149 4.43 46.71 -7.94
N LYS A 150 4.82 47.99 -7.98
CA LYS A 150 6.09 48.45 -8.57
C LYS A 150 7.33 48.01 -7.78
N GLU A 151 7.19 47.77 -6.47
CA GLU A 151 8.28 47.28 -5.61
C GLU A 151 8.52 45.77 -5.74
N ARG A 152 7.60 45.02 -6.38
CA ARG A 152 7.67 43.55 -6.43
C ARG A 152 8.64 42.98 -7.47
N VAL A 153 9.21 43.81 -8.37
CA VAL A 153 9.93 43.29 -9.55
C VAL A 153 11.28 43.96 -9.84
N LEU A 154 11.48 45.26 -9.59
CA LEU A 154 12.72 45.96 -10.00
C LEU A 154 13.20 47.01 -8.98
N GLY A 155 14.03 46.60 -8.02
CA GLY A 155 14.81 47.51 -7.18
C GLY A 155 15.28 46.90 -5.85
N ALA A 156 16.49 46.31 -5.83
CA ALA A 156 17.26 45.93 -4.63
C ALA A 156 16.45 45.28 -3.48
N ILE A 157 16.17 43.97 -3.61
CA ILE A 157 15.30 43.21 -2.70
C ILE A 157 15.98 42.93 -1.34
N ASP A 158 15.27 43.29 -0.27
CA ASP A 158 15.60 43.08 1.14
C ASP A 158 15.51 41.58 1.55
N PRO A 159 16.44 41.04 2.37
CA PRO A 159 16.34 39.72 3.00
C PRO A 159 14.97 39.36 3.60
N GLN A 160 14.20 40.32 4.13
CA GLN A 160 12.87 40.06 4.68
C GLN A 160 11.81 39.78 3.60
N GLN A 161 11.96 40.33 2.38
CA GLN A 161 11.10 39.99 1.25
C GLN A 161 11.42 38.59 0.70
N ALA A 162 12.71 38.21 0.68
CA ALA A 162 13.12 36.86 0.30
C ALA A 162 12.51 35.79 1.22
N LYS A 163 12.47 36.06 2.55
CA LYS A 163 11.82 35.20 3.56
C LYS A 163 10.34 34.90 3.25
N ASN A 164 9.61 35.82 2.59
CA ASN A 164 8.20 35.64 2.27
C ASN A 164 7.97 34.86 0.97
N LEU A 165 8.85 34.99 -0.03
CA LEU A 165 8.83 34.17 -1.25
C LEU A 165 9.14 32.70 -0.95
N LEU A 166 10.09 32.45 -0.04
CA LEU A 166 10.55 31.10 0.34
C LEU A 166 9.46 30.21 0.98
N ASN A 167 8.33 30.77 1.40
CA ASN A 167 7.21 30.01 1.97
C ASN A 167 6.21 29.47 0.92
N LYS A 168 6.29 29.85 -0.37
CA LYS A 168 5.22 29.60 -1.35
C LYS A 168 5.51 28.51 -2.41
N ASN A 169 6.76 28.12 -2.73
CA ASN A 169 7.01 26.96 -3.60
C ASN A 169 8.43 26.34 -3.54
N LEU A 170 8.53 25.03 -3.79
CA LEU A 170 9.79 24.26 -3.84
C LEU A 170 10.61 24.48 -5.13
N VAL A 171 9.94 24.83 -6.23
CA VAL A 171 10.60 25.10 -7.53
C VAL A 171 11.31 26.45 -7.51
N GLU A 172 10.65 27.47 -6.94
CA GLU A 172 11.19 28.83 -6.77
C GLU A 172 12.41 28.85 -5.85
N LEU A 173 12.46 27.97 -4.84
CA LEU A 173 13.65 27.78 -3.98
C LEU A 173 14.89 27.36 -4.78
N GLU A 174 14.75 26.52 -5.81
CA GLU A 174 15.89 26.08 -6.61
C GLU A 174 16.35 27.16 -7.59
N GLU A 175 15.45 28.02 -8.08
CA GLU A 175 15.81 29.21 -8.87
C GLU A 175 16.45 30.30 -7.99
N TYR A 176 15.94 30.52 -6.78
CA TYR A 176 16.53 31.42 -5.78
C TYR A 176 17.96 31.00 -5.41
N CYS A 177 18.20 29.71 -5.16
CA CYS A 177 19.54 29.18 -4.90
C CYS A 177 20.46 29.20 -6.14
N LYS A 178 19.93 29.24 -7.37
CA LYS A 178 20.72 29.49 -8.60
C LYS A 178 21.08 30.98 -8.74
N ALA A 179 20.17 31.89 -8.39
CA ALA A 179 20.40 33.33 -8.38
C ALA A 179 21.42 33.78 -7.30
N ALA A 180 21.69 32.94 -6.30
CA ALA A 180 22.68 33.18 -5.24
C ALA A 180 24.12 33.40 -5.72
N GLN A 181 24.43 33.13 -6.99
CA GLN A 181 25.71 33.45 -7.64
C GLN A 181 26.08 34.94 -7.55
N ASN A 182 25.10 35.83 -7.39
CA ASN A 182 25.30 37.29 -7.32
C ASN A 182 25.21 37.86 -5.89
N TRP A 183 25.07 37.04 -4.85
CA TRP A 183 24.94 37.51 -3.47
C TRP A 183 26.29 37.94 -2.87
N THR A 184 26.27 38.90 -1.95
CA THR A 184 27.45 39.14 -1.12
C THR A 184 27.62 38.00 -0.11
N TYR A 185 28.84 37.79 0.39
CA TYR A 185 29.10 36.77 1.43
C TYR A 185 28.18 36.94 2.65
N LYS A 186 27.83 38.18 3.02
CA LYS A 186 26.97 38.48 4.16
C LYS A 186 25.54 37.99 3.95
N ASP A 187 25.00 38.15 2.74
CA ASP A 187 23.63 37.77 2.39
C ASP A 187 23.53 36.24 2.30
N GLY A 188 24.50 35.62 1.62
CA GLY A 188 24.63 34.18 1.55
C GLY A 188 24.83 33.50 2.90
N LEU A 189 25.68 34.05 3.77
CA LEU A 189 25.88 33.56 5.13
C LEU A 189 24.60 33.65 5.97
N SER A 190 23.81 34.70 5.76
CA SER A 190 22.52 34.89 6.44
C SER A 190 21.49 33.88 5.95
N ALA A 191 21.40 33.65 4.63
CA ALA A 191 20.54 32.62 4.04
C ALA A 191 20.92 31.20 4.51
N VAL A 192 22.22 30.86 4.54
CA VAL A 192 22.69 29.57 5.06
C VAL A 192 22.34 29.40 6.54
N LYS A 193 22.63 30.40 7.40
CA LYS A 193 22.25 30.36 8.82
C LYS A 193 20.74 30.21 9.03
N TRP A 194 19.93 30.84 8.19
CA TRP A 194 18.47 30.71 8.22
C TRP A 194 17.99 29.32 7.78
N LEU A 195 18.50 28.78 6.67
CA LEU A 195 18.23 27.40 6.22
C LEU A 195 18.55 26.38 7.33
N PHE A 196 19.65 26.60 8.06
CA PHE A 196 20.00 25.81 9.25
C PHE A 196 19.04 25.97 10.43
N SER A 197 18.48 27.17 10.66
CA SER A 197 17.49 27.39 11.72
C SER A 197 16.13 26.76 11.43
N LYS A 198 15.90 26.29 10.20
CA LYS A 198 14.63 25.73 9.71
C LYS A 198 14.73 24.27 9.24
N ASN A 199 15.83 23.57 9.55
CA ASN A 199 16.03 22.15 9.23
C ASN A 199 15.85 21.78 7.73
N TYR A 200 16.12 22.69 6.79
CA TYR A 200 16.07 22.38 5.36
C TYR A 200 17.20 21.44 4.93
N ARG A 201 16.95 20.63 3.87
CA ARG A 201 17.88 19.59 3.38
C ARG A 201 19.24 20.16 2.94
N THR A 202 20.30 19.42 3.25
CA THR A 202 21.72 19.76 2.95
C THR A 202 21.98 20.22 1.51
N ARG A 203 21.32 19.62 0.51
CA ARG A 203 21.45 20.00 -0.91
C ARG A 203 21.21 21.49 -1.16
N TYR A 204 20.29 22.14 -0.44
CA TYR A 204 20.02 23.58 -0.63
C TYR A 204 21.18 24.44 -0.13
N ILE A 205 21.76 24.07 1.02
CA ILE A 205 22.96 24.71 1.57
C ILE A 205 24.15 24.52 0.62
N VAL A 206 24.39 23.30 0.11
CA VAL A 206 25.46 23.03 -0.87
C VAL A 206 25.22 23.83 -2.16
N THR A 207 23.97 23.97 -2.62
CA THR A 207 23.64 24.75 -3.82
C THR A 207 23.95 26.24 -3.67
N VAL A 208 23.78 26.82 -2.48
CA VAL A 208 24.16 28.21 -2.19
C VAL A 208 25.69 28.33 -2.06
N VAL A 209 26.34 27.42 -1.33
CA VAL A 209 27.75 27.53 -0.94
C VAL A 209 28.72 27.19 -2.09
N LYS A 210 28.36 26.31 -3.02
CA LYS A 210 29.22 25.89 -4.16
C LYS A 210 29.68 27.03 -5.08
N HIS A 211 29.08 28.21 -4.96
CA HIS A 211 29.40 29.40 -5.75
C HIS A 211 30.32 30.39 -5.02
N TRP A 212 30.72 30.12 -3.77
CA TRP A 212 31.65 30.97 -3.01
C TRP A 212 33.10 30.51 -3.22
N ASP A 213 34.07 31.36 -2.88
CA ASP A 213 35.47 30.94 -2.80
C ASP A 213 35.69 29.86 -1.72
N GLN A 214 36.71 29.03 -1.94
CA GLN A 214 36.89 27.76 -1.25
C GLN A 214 37.13 27.91 0.26
N ASP A 215 37.76 29.01 0.69
CA ASP A 215 37.97 29.34 2.10
C ASP A 215 36.62 29.47 2.84
N LYS A 216 35.66 30.19 2.24
CA LYS A 216 34.30 30.35 2.80
C LYS A 216 33.50 29.06 2.72
N GLN A 217 33.67 28.26 1.66
CA GLN A 217 33.06 26.92 1.59
C GLN A 217 33.56 26.04 2.76
N SER A 218 34.87 26.08 3.03
CA SER A 218 35.52 25.35 4.12
C SER A 218 35.08 25.85 5.49
N GLU A 219 35.01 27.17 5.72
CA GLU A 219 34.52 27.77 6.97
C GLU A 219 33.11 27.25 7.31
N ILE A 220 32.22 27.25 6.31
CA ILE A 220 30.83 26.86 6.48
C ILE A 220 30.68 25.35 6.67
N LEU A 221 31.25 24.53 5.79
CA LEU A 221 31.18 23.08 5.94
C LEU A 221 31.76 22.62 7.29
N ASN A 222 32.80 23.29 7.80
CA ASN A 222 33.33 23.04 9.14
C ASN A 222 32.30 23.32 10.26
N GLN A 223 31.62 24.47 10.23
CA GLN A 223 30.58 24.81 11.20
C GLN A 223 29.40 23.83 11.16
N ILE A 224 29.05 23.36 9.95
CA ILE A 224 27.97 22.40 9.73
C ILE A 224 28.30 21.04 10.35
N ILE A 225 29.49 20.51 10.05
CA ILE A 225 29.96 19.21 10.57
C ILE A 225 30.07 19.24 12.10
N ASP A 226 30.50 20.35 12.70
CA ASP A 226 30.56 20.47 14.17
C ASP A 226 29.18 20.51 14.82
N LYS A 227 28.21 21.21 14.21
CA LYS A 227 26.86 21.37 14.76
C LYS A 227 25.99 20.12 14.60
N GLN A 228 26.22 19.32 13.55
CA GLN A 228 25.43 18.13 13.22
C GLN A 228 25.93 16.81 13.88
N LYS A 229 26.84 16.90 14.86
CA LYS A 229 27.40 15.76 15.62
C LYS A 229 26.40 14.81 16.31
N LYS A 230 25.09 15.10 16.28
CA LYS A 230 24.03 14.28 16.90
C LYS A 230 22.98 13.73 15.92
N ASP A 231 22.95 14.17 14.65
CA ASP A 231 21.84 13.82 13.74
C ASP A 231 22.24 13.70 12.25
N LEU A 232 23.40 13.08 11.99
CA LEU A 232 23.95 12.88 10.64
C LEU A 232 23.02 12.13 9.66
N ASN A 233 22.02 11.39 10.16
CA ASN A 233 21.08 10.65 9.31
C ASN A 233 20.22 11.55 8.40
N ARG A 234 20.15 12.86 8.69
CA ARG A 234 19.47 13.88 7.86
C ARG A 234 20.44 14.61 6.91
N PHE A 235 21.72 14.28 6.91
CA PHE A 235 22.76 14.99 6.18
C PHE A 235 23.10 14.30 4.85
N ASP A 236 22.90 15.01 3.73
CA ASP A 236 23.23 14.51 2.39
C ASP A 236 24.74 14.61 2.12
N LEU A 237 25.47 13.59 2.56
CA LEU A 237 26.92 13.51 2.44
C LEU A 237 27.41 13.36 0.98
N GLU A 238 26.55 12.98 0.03
CA GLU A 238 26.95 12.79 -1.36
C GLU A 238 27.21 14.13 -2.06
N GLU A 239 26.30 15.09 -1.92
CA GLU A 239 26.44 16.46 -2.45
C GLU A 239 27.66 17.18 -1.86
N VAL A 240 27.90 17.02 -0.56
CA VAL A 240 29.09 17.58 0.12
C VAL A 240 30.37 16.90 -0.38
N ALA A 241 30.36 15.58 -0.60
CA ALA A 241 31.51 14.89 -1.13
C ALA A 241 31.83 15.28 -2.58
N GLN A 242 30.80 15.50 -3.41
CA GLN A 242 30.99 15.99 -4.79
C GLN A 242 31.61 17.39 -4.81
N LEU A 243 31.24 18.28 -3.89
CA LEU A 243 31.86 19.61 -3.78
C LEU A 243 33.33 19.52 -3.36
N ILE A 244 33.65 18.75 -2.31
CA ILE A 244 35.04 18.60 -1.82
C ILE A 244 35.95 17.93 -2.86
N ARG A 245 35.39 17.07 -3.73
CA ARG A 245 36.16 16.39 -4.80
C ARG A 245 36.82 17.35 -5.79
N THR A 246 36.36 18.59 -5.89
CA THR A 246 36.98 19.61 -6.76
C THR A 246 38.10 20.40 -6.08
N TRP A 247 38.34 20.19 -4.78
CA TRP A 247 39.31 20.96 -4.00
C TRP A 247 40.73 20.35 -4.07
N PRO A 248 41.79 21.17 -3.93
CA PRO A 248 43.15 20.69 -3.67
C PRO A 248 43.19 19.78 -2.44
N GLN A 249 44.00 18.71 -2.52
CA GLN A 249 44.13 17.72 -1.44
C GLN A 249 44.52 18.36 -0.10
N SER A 250 45.38 19.38 -0.10
CA SER A 250 45.80 20.13 1.09
C SER A 250 44.63 20.75 1.87
N GLU A 251 43.56 21.15 1.19
CA GLU A 251 42.46 21.93 1.73
C GLU A 251 41.20 21.08 1.99
N GLY A 252 40.95 20.06 1.18
CA GLY A 252 39.87 19.10 1.43
C GLY A 252 40.18 18.06 2.51
N MET A 253 41.46 17.68 2.67
CA MET A 253 41.89 16.60 3.59
C MET A 253 41.49 16.82 5.07
N PRO A 254 41.59 18.03 5.67
CA PRO A 254 41.11 18.26 7.03
C PRO A 254 39.61 18.06 7.19
N LEU A 255 38.83 18.44 6.17
CA LEU A 255 37.37 18.35 6.18
C LEU A 255 36.90 16.89 6.05
N VAL A 256 37.53 16.10 5.16
CA VAL A 256 37.27 14.66 5.04
C VAL A 256 37.65 13.91 6.32
N LYS A 257 38.79 14.22 6.94
CA LYS A 257 39.16 13.67 8.27
C LYS A 257 38.07 13.95 9.32
N LYS A 258 37.52 15.17 9.32
CA LYS A 258 36.46 15.59 10.25
C LYS A 258 35.14 14.85 9.98
N MET A 259 34.76 14.64 8.71
CA MET A 259 33.56 13.87 8.33
C MET A 259 33.68 12.40 8.75
N LEU A 260 34.85 11.77 8.55
CA LEU A 260 35.15 10.41 9.01
C LEU A 260 35.15 10.28 10.54
N GLN A 261 35.52 11.33 11.28
CA GLN A 261 35.48 11.34 12.75
C GLN A 261 34.08 11.52 13.35
N VAL A 262 33.14 12.12 12.60
CA VAL A 262 31.78 12.39 13.08
C VAL A 262 30.78 11.34 12.60
N SER A 263 31.06 10.64 11.50
CA SER A 263 30.30 9.45 11.11
C SER A 263 30.68 8.25 12.00
N ASP A 264 29.81 7.92 12.95
CA ASP A 264 29.98 6.79 13.88
C ASP A 264 29.97 5.44 13.12
N ARG A 265 31.14 5.05 12.59
CA ARG A 265 31.59 3.72 12.12
C ARG A 265 30.67 2.87 11.22
N ASP A 266 29.52 3.37 10.78
CA ASP A 266 28.56 2.66 9.95
C ASP A 266 28.97 2.70 8.46
N ASP A 267 29.18 1.52 7.85
CA ASP A 267 29.75 1.34 6.49
C ASP A 267 28.97 2.06 5.37
N LYS A 268 27.71 2.45 5.65
CA LYS A 268 26.82 3.15 4.70
C LYS A 268 27.36 4.52 4.27
N TYR A 269 28.01 5.26 5.17
CA TYR A 269 28.41 6.66 4.91
C TYR A 269 29.88 6.83 4.51
N GLY A 270 30.76 5.93 4.94
CA GLY A 270 32.17 5.92 4.51
C GLY A 270 32.33 5.88 2.99
N ASN A 271 31.41 5.20 2.28
CA ASN A 271 31.36 5.16 0.82
C ASN A 271 31.28 6.55 0.18
N HIS A 272 30.40 7.42 0.69
CA HIS A 272 30.21 8.76 0.13
C HIS A 272 31.35 9.70 0.54
N ILE A 273 31.82 9.61 1.80
CA ILE A 273 32.91 10.45 2.29
C ILE A 273 34.23 10.17 1.54
N MET A 274 34.53 8.90 1.20
CA MET A 274 35.74 8.56 0.45
C MET A 274 35.67 8.97 -1.03
N LEU A 275 34.48 9.21 -1.61
CA LEU A 275 34.36 9.76 -2.97
C LEU A 275 34.88 11.21 -3.08
N ALA A 276 34.88 11.99 -1.99
CA ALA A 276 35.53 13.29 -1.96
C ALA A 276 37.06 13.19 -2.17
N ALA A 277 37.67 12.13 -1.64
CA ALA A 277 39.11 11.90 -1.73
C ALA A 277 39.56 11.18 -3.02
N ALA A 278 38.64 10.82 -3.93
CA ALA A 278 38.92 9.90 -5.04
C ALA A 278 40.02 10.37 -6.02
N ASN A 279 40.32 11.67 -6.04
CA ASN A 279 41.34 12.28 -6.91
C ASN A 279 42.69 12.57 -6.19
N TRP A 280 42.83 12.17 -4.92
CA TRP A 280 43.98 12.47 -4.06
C TRP A 280 45.01 11.32 -4.01
N ASP A 281 46.18 11.59 -3.41
CA ASP A 281 47.28 10.61 -3.32
C ASP A 281 46.90 9.32 -2.56
N GLU A 282 47.30 8.18 -3.12
CA GLU A 282 46.92 6.84 -2.65
C GLU A 282 47.48 6.51 -1.26
N GLU A 283 48.68 7.00 -0.91
CA GLU A 283 49.32 6.73 0.39
C GLU A 283 48.76 7.62 1.50
N GLU A 284 48.36 8.86 1.19
CA GLU A 284 47.63 9.70 2.15
C GLU A 284 46.22 9.18 2.42
N ILE A 285 45.52 8.63 1.41
CA ILE A 285 44.21 7.99 1.61
C ILE A 285 44.33 6.75 2.50
N LYS A 286 45.37 5.92 2.36
CA LYS A 286 45.62 4.77 3.26
C LYS A 286 45.70 5.19 4.73
N LYS A 287 46.32 6.34 5.02
CA LYS A 287 46.45 6.90 6.39
C LYS A 287 45.12 7.39 6.99
N LEU A 288 44.04 7.45 6.20
CA LEU A 288 42.69 7.77 6.67
C LEU A 288 41.89 6.53 7.09
N MET A 289 42.29 5.33 6.66
CA MET A 289 41.49 4.13 6.88
C MET A 289 41.65 3.62 8.32
N PRO A 290 40.56 3.18 8.99
CA PRO A 290 40.64 2.60 10.33
C PRO A 290 41.57 1.38 10.37
N SER A 291 42.49 1.36 11.33
CA SER A 291 43.53 0.32 11.46
C SER A 291 43.00 -1.06 11.87
N ASP A 292 41.70 -1.17 12.13
CA ASP A 292 40.96 -2.38 12.50
C ASP A 292 40.27 -3.07 11.31
N LYS A 293 40.30 -2.50 10.09
CA LYS A 293 39.86 -3.18 8.87
C LYS A 293 40.99 -3.99 8.22
N ASN A 294 40.67 -5.18 7.70
CA ASN A 294 41.66 -6.10 7.15
C ASN A 294 42.16 -5.68 5.74
N GLU A 295 43.26 -6.28 5.28
CA GLU A 295 43.84 -6.01 3.96
C GLU A 295 42.86 -6.32 2.80
N GLU A 296 41.97 -7.30 2.96
CA GLU A 296 41.03 -7.71 1.90
C GLU A 296 39.91 -6.67 1.70
N GLU A 297 39.34 -6.13 2.78
CA GLU A 297 38.41 -5.00 2.70
C GLU A 297 39.13 -3.79 2.12
N THR A 298 40.30 -3.43 2.65
CA THR A 298 41.12 -2.32 2.15
C THR A 298 41.39 -2.46 0.65
N ALA A 299 41.72 -3.66 0.16
CA ALA A 299 41.92 -3.95 -1.25
C ALA A 299 40.62 -3.85 -2.08
N LYS A 300 39.47 -4.29 -1.56
CA LYS A 300 38.15 -4.11 -2.21
C LYS A 300 37.81 -2.63 -2.37
N TRP A 301 38.06 -1.83 -1.33
CA TRP A 301 37.88 -0.37 -1.32
C TRP A 301 38.79 0.36 -2.33
N PHE A 302 40.09 0.04 -2.37
CA PHE A 302 40.98 0.61 -3.40
C PHE A 302 40.64 0.16 -4.82
N THR A 303 40.15 -1.07 -4.98
CA THR A 303 39.66 -1.58 -6.27
C THR A 303 38.45 -0.78 -6.75
N LEU A 304 37.46 -0.53 -5.88
CA LEU A 304 36.29 0.33 -6.15
C LEU A 304 36.70 1.75 -6.59
N MET A 305 37.70 2.37 -5.95
CA MET A 305 38.17 3.70 -6.34
C MET A 305 38.94 3.71 -7.67
N LYS A 306 39.84 2.74 -7.91
CA LYS A 306 40.64 2.66 -9.16
C LYS A 306 39.80 2.46 -10.42
N TYR A 307 38.58 1.94 -10.32
CA TYR A 307 37.66 1.80 -11.45
C TYR A 307 36.91 3.10 -11.82
N ARG A 308 36.88 4.13 -10.95
CA ARG A 308 36.12 5.38 -11.15
C ARG A 308 36.95 6.61 -11.57
N THR A 309 38.27 6.48 -11.77
CA THR A 309 39.17 7.65 -11.88
C THR A 309 40.26 7.58 -12.95
N LYS A 310 40.29 6.57 -13.84
CA LYS A 310 41.26 6.47 -14.95
C LYS A 310 40.63 5.99 -16.26
N PRO A 311 41.14 6.41 -17.43
CA PRO A 311 40.70 5.90 -18.72
C PRO A 311 40.79 4.38 -18.80
N LEU A 312 39.76 3.73 -19.34
CA LEU A 312 39.67 2.28 -19.42
C LEU A 312 40.71 1.71 -20.40
N THR A 313 41.70 1.01 -19.87
CA THR A 313 42.61 0.20 -20.71
C THR A 313 41.92 -1.09 -21.17
N LYS A 314 42.31 -1.65 -22.32
CA LYS A 314 41.80 -2.95 -22.82
C LYS A 314 41.79 -4.04 -21.74
N LYS A 315 42.87 -4.13 -20.95
CA LYS A 315 43.02 -5.08 -19.83
C LYS A 315 42.02 -4.87 -18.68
N MET A 316 41.45 -3.68 -18.54
CA MET A 316 40.38 -3.38 -17.57
C MET A 316 39.01 -3.76 -18.14
N VAL A 317 38.76 -3.50 -19.43
CA VAL A 317 37.56 -3.96 -20.14
C VAL A 317 37.48 -5.50 -20.15
N ASP A 318 38.57 -6.19 -20.47
CA ASP A 318 38.65 -7.65 -20.46
C ASP A 318 38.35 -8.25 -19.07
N ARG A 319 38.79 -7.57 -17.99
CA ARG A 319 38.47 -7.96 -16.60
C ARG A 319 37.02 -7.70 -16.24
N PHE A 320 36.47 -6.57 -16.66
CA PHE A 320 35.06 -6.22 -16.43
C PHE A 320 34.14 -7.24 -17.12
N VAL A 321 34.39 -7.57 -18.39
CA VAL A 321 33.69 -8.62 -19.13
C VAL A 321 33.84 -9.99 -18.45
N LYS A 322 35.03 -10.34 -17.97
CA LYS A 322 35.24 -11.61 -17.25
C LYS A 322 34.53 -11.65 -15.89
N TRP A 323 34.35 -10.52 -15.23
CA TRP A 323 33.64 -10.40 -13.95
C TRP A 323 32.11 -10.46 -14.12
N CYS A 324 31.57 -9.74 -15.12
CA CYS A 324 30.13 -9.77 -15.46
C CYS A 324 29.65 -11.15 -15.97
N ASN A 325 30.56 -12.03 -16.39
CA ASN A 325 30.26 -13.40 -16.79
C ASN A 325 30.22 -14.42 -15.63
N VAL A 326 30.45 -13.99 -14.37
CA VAL A 326 30.20 -14.82 -13.18
C VAL A 326 28.72 -14.68 -12.81
N ARG A 327 28.03 -15.81 -12.62
CA ARG A 327 26.55 -15.88 -12.62
C ARG A 327 25.86 -15.26 -11.38
N ASP A 328 26.63 -14.87 -10.36
CA ASP A 328 26.17 -14.28 -9.09
C ASP A 328 26.56 -12.79 -8.98
N ALA A 329 25.98 -11.95 -9.84
CA ALA A 329 26.12 -10.49 -9.71
C ALA A 329 25.23 -9.98 -8.55
N THR A 330 25.84 -9.65 -7.41
CA THR A 330 25.13 -9.16 -6.22
C THR A 330 24.66 -7.70 -6.38
N ARG A 331 23.95 -7.19 -5.37
CA ARG A 331 23.52 -5.79 -5.24
C ARG A 331 24.65 -4.78 -5.48
N ASP A 332 25.89 -5.16 -5.20
CA ASP A 332 27.08 -4.31 -5.33
C ASP A 332 27.49 -4.12 -6.80
N SER A 333 27.32 -5.14 -7.64
CA SER A 333 27.46 -5.02 -9.11
C SER A 333 26.48 -3.97 -9.68
N TYR A 334 25.28 -3.90 -9.10
CA TYR A 334 24.26 -2.93 -9.47
C TYR A 334 24.60 -1.49 -9.01
N GLN A 335 25.30 -1.34 -7.87
CA GLN A 335 25.83 -0.05 -7.43
C GLN A 335 27.07 0.40 -8.21
N LEU A 336 27.91 -0.55 -8.69
CA LEU A 336 29.00 -0.26 -9.61
C LEU A 336 28.48 0.43 -10.89
N ALA A 337 27.45 -0.17 -11.51
CA ALA A 337 26.84 0.34 -12.75
C ALA A 337 26.16 1.71 -12.58
N ARG A 338 25.66 2.04 -11.37
CA ARG A 338 24.99 3.33 -11.09
C ARG A 338 25.94 4.54 -11.16
N GLY A 339 27.25 4.35 -11.02
CA GLY A 339 28.24 5.43 -10.87
C GLY A 339 29.08 5.76 -12.11
N TYR A 340 28.78 5.19 -13.29
CA TYR A 340 29.49 5.50 -14.54
C TYR A 340 28.77 6.57 -15.36
N ASP A 341 29.53 7.47 -15.99
CA ASP A 341 29.01 8.36 -17.02
C ASP A 341 28.76 7.56 -18.32
N VAL A 342 27.54 7.67 -18.84
CA VAL A 342 27.10 7.02 -20.08
C VAL A 342 27.95 7.48 -21.28
N LYS A 343 28.50 8.70 -21.23
CA LYS A 343 29.35 9.26 -22.29
C LYS A 343 30.71 8.56 -22.39
N GLU A 344 31.36 8.26 -21.28
CA GLU A 344 32.67 7.58 -21.29
C GLU A 344 32.54 6.13 -21.76
N GLY A 345 31.44 5.45 -21.38
CA GLY A 345 31.11 4.12 -21.91
C GLY A 345 30.85 4.12 -23.42
N TYR A 346 30.22 5.18 -23.94
CA TYR A 346 30.01 5.38 -25.38
C TYR A 346 31.33 5.60 -26.13
N GLU A 347 32.20 6.50 -25.65
CA GLU A 347 33.50 6.77 -26.28
C GLU A 347 34.40 5.51 -26.30
N ALA A 348 34.37 4.69 -25.24
CA ALA A 348 35.08 3.41 -25.20
C ALA A 348 34.53 2.34 -26.17
N LEU A 349 33.21 2.30 -26.40
CA LEU A 349 32.57 1.39 -27.36
C LEU A 349 32.86 1.78 -28.81
N VAL A 350 32.90 3.08 -29.12
CA VAL A 350 33.28 3.58 -30.45
C VAL A 350 34.76 3.29 -30.76
N ALA A 351 35.64 3.34 -29.76
CA ALA A 351 37.07 3.03 -29.92
C ALA A 351 37.37 1.53 -30.12
N HIS A 352 36.51 0.63 -29.65
CA HIS A 352 36.73 -0.82 -29.65
C HIS A 352 35.46 -1.62 -30.06
N PRO A 353 35.00 -1.48 -31.30
CA PRO A 353 33.72 -2.00 -31.77
C PRO A 353 33.63 -3.54 -31.77
N GLU A 354 34.77 -4.24 -31.76
CA GLU A 354 34.81 -5.70 -31.65
C GLU A 354 34.26 -6.25 -30.32
N ASN A 355 34.23 -5.42 -29.27
CA ASN A 355 33.78 -5.80 -27.93
C ASN A 355 32.29 -5.52 -27.68
N PHE A 356 31.58 -4.90 -28.63
CA PHE A 356 30.18 -4.46 -28.47
C PHE A 356 29.26 -5.60 -28.03
N ALA A 357 29.39 -6.78 -28.65
CA ALA A 357 28.60 -7.97 -28.34
C ALA A 357 28.75 -8.50 -26.90
N ALA A 358 29.88 -8.23 -26.24
CA ALA A 358 30.13 -8.66 -24.86
C ALA A 358 29.65 -7.64 -23.81
N VAL A 359 29.53 -6.36 -24.21
CA VAL A 359 29.20 -5.25 -23.30
C VAL A 359 27.72 -4.87 -23.38
N ALA A 360 27.09 -4.97 -24.56
CA ALA A 360 25.70 -4.58 -24.78
C ALA A 360 24.69 -5.28 -23.84
N PRO A 361 24.74 -6.61 -23.58
CA PRO A 361 23.78 -7.27 -22.69
C PRO A 361 23.91 -6.85 -21.20
N ALA A 362 25.09 -6.38 -20.80
CA ALA A 362 25.32 -5.86 -19.45
C ALA A 362 24.76 -4.44 -19.30
N LEU A 363 24.93 -3.59 -20.33
CA LEU A 363 24.41 -2.23 -20.32
C LEU A 363 22.88 -2.16 -20.52
N ALA A 364 22.29 -3.04 -21.34
CA ALA A 364 20.85 -3.13 -21.54
C ALA A 364 20.08 -3.37 -20.22
N LYS A 365 20.68 -4.07 -19.26
CA LYS A 365 20.09 -4.35 -17.93
C LYS A 365 20.08 -3.15 -16.97
N THR A 366 20.62 -1.99 -17.36
CA THR A 366 20.72 -0.79 -16.49
C THR A 366 19.50 0.13 -16.52
N GLY A 367 18.62 0.00 -17.52
CA GLY A 367 17.23 0.49 -17.48
C GLY A 367 17.01 2.00 -17.31
N ARG A 368 17.78 2.86 -18.01
CA ARG A 368 17.51 4.30 -18.11
C ARG A 368 16.97 4.71 -19.48
N ASP A 369 15.97 5.57 -19.51
CA ASP A 369 15.22 6.03 -20.71
C ASP A 369 16.06 6.80 -21.77
N GLY A 370 17.34 7.06 -21.51
CA GLY A 370 18.26 7.68 -22.47
C GLY A 370 19.06 6.69 -23.33
N PHE A 371 19.10 5.40 -22.98
CA PHE A 371 20.07 4.46 -23.54
C PHE A 371 19.77 4.04 -24.98
N ASP A 372 18.49 3.85 -25.33
CA ASP A 372 18.07 3.32 -26.64
C ASP A 372 18.49 4.25 -27.80
N THR A 373 18.39 5.57 -27.61
CA THR A 373 18.82 6.54 -28.63
C THR A 373 20.34 6.56 -28.78
N ILE A 374 21.09 6.46 -27.68
CA ILE A 374 22.55 6.47 -27.72
C ILE A 374 23.08 5.18 -28.34
N SER A 375 22.43 4.05 -28.06
CA SER A 375 22.80 2.73 -28.59
C SER A 375 22.51 2.58 -30.08
N ILE A 376 21.36 3.05 -30.57
CA ILE A 376 21.07 3.06 -32.02
C ILE A 376 22.05 3.99 -32.75
N ASN A 377 22.36 5.16 -32.20
CA ASN A 377 23.37 6.07 -32.76
C ASN A 377 24.80 5.46 -32.72
N ALA A 378 25.14 4.70 -31.68
CA ALA A 378 26.42 4.00 -31.59
C ALA A 378 26.53 2.91 -32.66
N VAL A 379 25.49 2.08 -32.85
CA VAL A 379 25.46 1.08 -33.93
C VAL A 379 25.51 1.77 -35.30
N ALA A 380 24.80 2.89 -35.49
CA ALA A 380 24.83 3.67 -36.73
C ALA A 380 26.21 4.29 -37.07
N ALA A 381 27.10 4.41 -36.08
CA ALA A 381 28.46 4.93 -36.24
C ALA A 381 29.51 3.83 -36.52
N LEU A 382 29.15 2.55 -36.45
CA LEU A 382 30.05 1.43 -36.77
C LEU A 382 30.26 1.30 -38.29
N PRO A 383 31.36 0.67 -38.76
CA PRO A 383 31.47 0.22 -40.15
C PRO A 383 30.33 -0.75 -40.52
N ILE A 384 29.88 -0.72 -41.77
CA ILE A 384 28.61 -1.32 -42.19
C ILE A 384 28.54 -2.84 -41.94
N GLU A 385 29.68 -3.51 -42.04
CA GLU A 385 29.87 -4.93 -41.77
C GLU A 385 29.65 -5.32 -40.29
N PHE A 386 29.73 -4.36 -39.37
CA PHE A 386 29.42 -4.54 -37.94
C PHE A 386 28.03 -4.02 -37.55
N GLN A 387 27.40 -3.17 -38.37
CA GLN A 387 26.09 -2.59 -38.04
C GLN A 387 25.00 -3.65 -37.91
N TYR A 388 24.80 -4.49 -38.94
CA TYR A 388 23.66 -5.42 -38.96
C TYR A 388 23.72 -6.50 -37.86
N LYS A 389 24.92 -7.01 -37.55
CA LYS A 389 25.11 -8.02 -36.49
C LYS A 389 24.87 -7.45 -35.09
N ASN A 390 25.31 -6.21 -34.83
CA ASN A 390 25.09 -5.55 -33.54
C ASN A 390 23.65 -4.99 -33.41
N MET A 391 23.03 -4.57 -34.52
CA MET A 391 21.61 -4.18 -34.56
C MET A 391 20.70 -5.37 -34.23
N TRP A 392 21.05 -6.59 -34.66
CA TRP A 392 20.35 -7.82 -34.25
C TRP A 392 20.46 -8.08 -32.74
N ILE A 393 21.64 -7.95 -32.14
CA ILE A 393 21.81 -8.09 -30.67
C ILE A 393 20.93 -7.06 -29.94
N LEU A 394 20.94 -5.80 -30.40
CA LEU A 394 20.12 -4.74 -29.84
C LEU A 394 18.62 -5.10 -29.93
N ALA A 395 18.15 -5.51 -31.10
CA ALA A 395 16.74 -5.86 -31.33
C ALA A 395 16.27 -7.08 -30.51
N ASN A 396 17.16 -8.03 -30.24
CA ASN A 396 16.83 -9.25 -29.50
C ASN A 396 16.84 -9.01 -27.98
N GLU A 397 17.78 -8.22 -27.45
CA GLU A 397 17.84 -7.88 -26.01
C GLU A 397 16.80 -6.81 -25.61
N CYS A 398 16.43 -5.89 -26.51
CA CYS A 398 15.37 -4.88 -26.25
C CYS A 398 13.94 -5.46 -26.26
N SER A 399 13.77 -6.77 -26.49
CA SER A 399 12.49 -7.43 -26.80
C SER A 399 11.42 -7.42 -25.70
N THR A 400 11.70 -6.89 -24.50
CA THR A 400 10.86 -7.16 -23.32
C THR A 400 10.07 -6.01 -22.68
N ASN A 401 10.30 -4.69 -22.93
CA ASN A 401 9.53 -3.65 -22.19
C ASN A 401 9.21 -2.26 -22.79
N TYR A 402 9.84 -1.75 -23.87
CA TYR A 402 9.54 -0.37 -24.35
C TYR A 402 9.56 -0.26 -25.89
N PHE A 403 8.43 0.12 -26.52
CA PHE A 403 8.29 -0.09 -27.98
C PHE A 403 7.58 0.98 -28.84
N HIS A 404 7.37 2.21 -28.36
CA HIS A 404 6.69 3.25 -29.17
C HIS A 404 7.60 4.29 -29.86
N ALA A 405 8.89 4.42 -29.48
CA ALA A 405 9.80 5.42 -30.07
C ALA A 405 10.95 4.83 -30.92
N ILE A 406 11.21 3.53 -30.82
CA ILE A 406 12.38 2.85 -31.38
C ILE A 406 12.32 2.59 -32.91
N PRO A 407 11.19 2.16 -33.51
CA PRO A 407 11.17 1.68 -34.91
C PRO A 407 11.71 2.68 -35.93
N ASN A 408 11.36 3.97 -35.80
CA ASN A 408 11.73 4.99 -36.79
C ASN A 408 13.24 5.27 -36.86
N LYS A 409 13.98 5.12 -35.75
CA LYS A 409 15.44 5.31 -35.76
C LYS A 409 16.18 4.10 -36.31
N ILE A 410 15.67 2.89 -36.06
CA ILE A 410 16.22 1.66 -36.68
C ILE A 410 16.04 1.73 -38.20
N LEU A 411 14.87 2.20 -38.68
CA LEU A 411 14.62 2.43 -40.11
C LEU A 411 15.58 3.45 -40.73
N ASP A 412 15.90 4.54 -40.02
CA ASP A 412 16.85 5.55 -40.52
C ASP A 412 18.30 5.05 -40.61
N VAL A 413 18.66 3.96 -39.94
CA VAL A 413 19.96 3.28 -40.12
C VAL A 413 19.88 2.27 -41.27
N ILE A 414 18.83 1.44 -41.31
CA ILE A 414 18.61 0.42 -42.36
C ILE A 414 18.40 1.04 -43.74
N SER A 415 17.82 2.24 -43.83
CA SER A 415 17.64 2.98 -45.08
C SER A 415 18.97 3.34 -45.77
N ARG A 416 20.05 3.46 -44.99
CA ARG A 416 21.41 3.80 -45.44
C ARG A 416 22.23 2.58 -45.89
N TRP A 417 21.74 1.36 -45.63
CA TRP A 417 22.39 0.14 -46.10
C TRP A 417 22.14 -0.10 -47.58
N ASP A 418 23.04 -0.82 -48.25
CA ASP A 418 22.80 -1.28 -49.61
C ASP A 418 21.79 -2.45 -49.66
N GLU A 419 21.40 -2.85 -50.87
CA GLU A 419 20.44 -3.94 -51.10
C GLU A 419 20.93 -5.30 -50.59
N HIS A 420 22.25 -5.56 -50.61
CA HIS A 420 22.82 -6.82 -50.14
C HIS A 420 22.70 -6.94 -48.62
N HIS A 421 23.14 -5.90 -47.89
CA HIS A 421 23.07 -5.85 -46.44
C HIS A 421 21.63 -5.86 -45.91
N ARG A 422 20.69 -5.18 -46.60
CA ARG A 422 19.26 -5.26 -46.28
C ARG A 422 18.69 -6.67 -46.45
N LYS A 423 19.06 -7.39 -47.52
CA LYS A 423 18.62 -8.77 -47.76
C LYS A 423 19.18 -9.76 -46.74
N GLU A 424 20.45 -9.66 -46.36
CA GLU A 424 21.02 -10.52 -45.31
C GLU A 424 20.40 -10.27 -43.93
N PHE A 425 20.12 -9.02 -43.55
CA PHE A 425 19.39 -8.71 -42.32
C PHE A 425 17.95 -9.26 -42.34
N ALA A 426 17.24 -9.14 -43.48
CA ALA A 426 15.90 -9.69 -43.65
C ALA A 426 15.87 -11.23 -43.51
N LYS A 427 16.85 -11.95 -44.07
CA LYS A 427 16.99 -13.40 -43.88
C LYS A 427 17.16 -13.75 -42.39
N TYR A 428 18.03 -13.05 -41.68
CA TYR A 428 18.26 -13.26 -40.23
C TYR A 428 16.98 -13.04 -39.39
N LEU A 429 16.19 -12.02 -39.71
CA LEU A 429 14.90 -11.77 -39.07
C LEU A 429 13.88 -12.90 -39.38
N CYS A 430 13.84 -13.39 -40.62
CA CYS A 430 12.92 -14.48 -41.01
C CYS A 430 13.27 -15.81 -40.33
N THR A 431 14.57 -16.12 -40.17
CA THR A 431 15.01 -17.29 -39.39
C THR A 431 14.61 -17.17 -37.92
N SER A 432 14.65 -15.96 -37.34
CA SER A 432 14.23 -15.70 -35.96
C SER A 432 12.70 -15.78 -35.78
N ALA A 433 11.94 -15.31 -36.77
CA ALA A 433 10.48 -15.38 -36.78
C ALA A 433 9.97 -16.83 -36.89
N LYS A 434 10.63 -17.69 -37.69
CA LYS A 434 10.32 -19.14 -37.76
C LYS A 434 10.51 -19.86 -36.40
N ASN A 435 11.30 -19.30 -35.49
CA ASN A 435 11.53 -19.82 -34.14
C ASN A 435 10.62 -19.20 -33.07
N GLY A 436 9.64 -18.36 -33.45
CA GLY A 436 8.65 -17.79 -32.52
C GLY A 436 9.14 -16.63 -31.64
N VAL A 437 10.33 -16.07 -31.91
CA VAL A 437 10.98 -15.06 -31.05
C VAL A 437 10.69 -13.60 -31.49
N LEU A 438 10.14 -13.39 -32.69
CA LEU A 438 10.02 -12.05 -33.29
C LEU A 438 8.58 -11.54 -33.45
N ASN A 439 8.35 -10.28 -33.05
CA ASN A 439 7.03 -9.63 -33.11
C ASN A 439 6.71 -9.09 -34.53
N GLY A 440 5.48 -9.31 -34.99
CA GLY A 440 5.04 -9.12 -36.38
C GLY A 440 5.05 -7.69 -36.94
N HIS A 441 5.35 -6.67 -36.12
CA HIS A 441 5.37 -5.28 -36.56
C HIS A 441 6.56 -4.93 -37.46
N ILE A 442 7.76 -5.47 -37.18
CA ILE A 442 8.97 -5.17 -37.97
C ILE A 442 8.87 -5.80 -39.37
N LEU A 443 8.35 -7.04 -39.46
CA LEU A 443 8.10 -7.73 -40.74
C LEU A 443 7.06 -6.98 -41.59
N ASN A 444 5.98 -6.47 -40.99
CA ASN A 444 4.98 -5.64 -41.67
C ASN A 444 5.52 -4.30 -42.19
N ILE A 445 6.62 -3.79 -41.62
CA ILE A 445 7.27 -2.55 -42.06
C ILE A 445 8.23 -2.83 -43.21
N LEU A 446 9.07 -3.87 -43.12
CA LEU A 446 9.94 -4.30 -44.22
C LEU A 446 9.13 -4.67 -45.48
N ALA A 447 7.96 -5.28 -45.31
CA ALA A 447 7.05 -5.59 -46.42
C ALA A 447 6.45 -4.35 -47.11
N LYS A 448 6.46 -3.16 -46.47
CA LYS A 448 5.93 -1.92 -47.06
C LYS A 448 6.93 -1.20 -47.97
N GLU A 449 8.24 -1.49 -47.89
CA GLU A 449 9.25 -0.84 -48.74
C GLU A 449 9.30 -1.37 -50.20
N LYS A 450 8.45 -2.35 -50.57
CA LYS A 450 8.30 -2.87 -51.95
C LYS A 450 9.59 -3.41 -52.62
N SER A 451 10.65 -3.69 -51.86
CA SER A 451 11.98 -4.02 -52.38
C SER A 451 12.42 -5.47 -52.12
N ILE A 452 11.52 -6.32 -51.60
CA ILE A 452 11.83 -7.70 -51.20
C ILE A 452 10.74 -8.65 -51.73
N ASP A 453 10.86 -9.08 -52.99
CA ASP A 453 10.05 -10.13 -53.64
C ASP A 453 10.49 -11.55 -53.20
N ASP A 454 10.79 -11.75 -51.92
CA ASP A 454 11.19 -13.04 -51.38
C ASP A 454 9.95 -13.84 -50.90
N PRO A 455 9.66 -15.03 -51.46
CA PRO A 455 8.46 -15.80 -51.13
C PRO A 455 8.31 -16.14 -49.64
N ASP A 456 9.42 -16.39 -48.94
CA ASP A 456 9.39 -16.73 -47.51
C ASP A 456 8.96 -15.53 -46.65
N VAL A 457 9.38 -14.32 -47.05
CA VAL A 457 9.00 -13.06 -46.38
C VAL A 457 7.50 -12.78 -46.60
N VAL A 458 7.03 -12.93 -47.85
CA VAL A 458 5.61 -12.73 -48.20
C VAL A 458 4.72 -13.73 -47.45
N GLN A 459 5.13 -15.00 -47.37
CA GLN A 459 4.36 -16.04 -46.68
C GLN A 459 4.31 -15.81 -45.16
N ALA A 460 5.40 -15.36 -44.53
CA ALA A 460 5.41 -15.02 -43.10
C ALA A 460 4.50 -13.82 -42.77
N VAL A 461 4.53 -12.77 -43.60
CA VAL A 461 3.69 -11.57 -43.44
C VAL A 461 2.21 -11.91 -43.64
N PHE A 462 1.88 -12.76 -44.62
CA PHE A 462 0.50 -13.21 -44.86
C PHE A 462 -0.06 -13.97 -43.65
N ARG A 463 0.73 -14.87 -43.05
CA ARG A 463 0.34 -15.65 -41.85
C ARG A 463 0.01 -14.74 -40.66
N THR A 464 0.91 -13.80 -40.36
CA THR A 464 0.77 -12.82 -39.28
C THR A 464 -0.47 -11.92 -39.46
N LYS A 465 -0.79 -11.55 -40.71
CA LYS A 465 -1.95 -10.69 -41.02
C LYS A 465 -3.28 -11.43 -40.83
N VAL A 466 -3.36 -12.69 -41.23
CA VAL A 466 -4.55 -13.54 -41.04
C VAL A 466 -4.83 -13.78 -39.55
N GLU A 467 -3.80 -14.05 -38.74
CA GLU A 467 -3.96 -14.24 -37.28
C GLU A 467 -4.46 -12.97 -36.58
N ARG A 468 -3.96 -11.79 -36.97
CA ARG A 468 -4.39 -10.51 -36.40
C ARG A 468 -5.82 -10.11 -36.78
N ASP A 469 -6.21 -10.33 -38.03
CA ASP A 469 -7.51 -9.89 -38.54
C ASP A 469 -8.65 -10.89 -38.19
N LEU A 470 -8.33 -12.12 -37.77
CA LEU A 470 -9.29 -13.11 -37.25
C LEU A 470 -9.50 -13.08 -35.73
N PHE A 471 -8.57 -12.48 -34.96
CA PHE A 471 -8.66 -12.40 -33.50
C PHE A 471 -8.39 -10.99 -32.92
N PRO A 472 -9.10 -9.92 -33.37
CA PRO A 472 -9.15 -8.67 -32.62
C PRO A 472 -10.15 -8.83 -31.45
N ASP A 473 -9.61 -9.01 -30.25
CA ASP A 473 -10.23 -9.02 -28.91
C ASP A 473 -11.75 -9.27 -28.74
N LYS A 474 -12.05 -10.24 -27.88
CA LYS A 474 -13.41 -10.68 -27.53
C LYS A 474 -14.23 -9.54 -26.88
N GLU A 475 -15.18 -8.98 -27.61
CA GLU A 475 -16.62 -9.00 -27.27
C GLU A 475 -17.45 -8.28 -28.34
N ILE A 476 -18.26 -9.02 -29.11
CA ILE A 476 -19.28 -8.46 -30.00
C ILE A 476 -20.56 -9.29 -29.82
N GLY A 477 -21.69 -8.61 -29.57
CA GLY A 477 -23.00 -9.24 -29.40
C GLY A 477 -23.55 -9.94 -30.65
N PRO A 478 -24.55 -10.82 -30.50
CA PRO A 478 -25.06 -11.65 -31.59
C PRO A 478 -25.84 -10.81 -32.62
N GLY A 479 -25.19 -10.47 -33.74
CA GLY A 479 -25.86 -9.80 -34.87
C GLY A 479 -24.97 -9.41 -36.06
N VAL A 480 -23.66 -9.23 -35.86
CA VAL A 480 -22.77 -8.66 -36.91
C VAL A 480 -22.22 -9.70 -37.89
N GLY A 481 -22.00 -10.94 -37.46
CA GLY A 481 -21.35 -11.99 -38.27
C GLY A 481 -22.04 -12.30 -39.60
N ALA A 482 -23.37 -12.28 -39.64
CA ALA A 482 -24.14 -12.55 -40.85
C ALA A 482 -23.94 -11.51 -41.98
N LYS A 483 -23.60 -10.26 -41.64
CA LYS A 483 -23.40 -9.18 -42.63
C LYS A 483 -21.98 -9.19 -43.21
N VAL A 484 -20.98 -9.54 -42.41
CA VAL A 484 -19.57 -9.64 -42.89
C VAL A 484 -19.41 -10.83 -43.83
N ALA A 485 -20.05 -11.96 -43.53
CA ALA A 485 -20.04 -13.15 -44.39
C ALA A 485 -20.63 -12.89 -45.80
N GLN A 486 -21.55 -11.93 -45.93
CA GLN A 486 -22.18 -11.60 -47.21
C GLN A 486 -21.34 -10.68 -48.10
N THR A 487 -20.44 -9.86 -47.53
CA THR A 487 -19.60 -8.92 -48.31
C THR A 487 -18.28 -9.52 -48.80
N VAL A 488 -17.72 -10.50 -48.10
CA VAL A 488 -16.40 -11.08 -48.46
C VAL A 488 -16.47 -12.07 -49.64
N ASN A 489 -17.68 -12.53 -50.02
CA ASN A 489 -17.83 -13.71 -50.88
C ASN A 489 -17.80 -13.45 -52.40
N GLU A 490 -17.88 -12.20 -52.88
CA GLU A 490 -18.01 -11.91 -54.33
C GLU A 490 -16.73 -11.35 -55.00
N GLU A 491 -15.87 -10.61 -54.29
CA GLU A 491 -14.61 -10.11 -54.88
C GLU A 491 -13.43 -11.09 -54.75
N VAL A 492 -13.34 -11.81 -53.62
CA VAL A 492 -12.24 -12.75 -53.35
C VAL A 492 -12.34 -13.99 -54.23
N ILE A 493 -13.56 -14.52 -54.44
CA ILE A 493 -13.78 -15.71 -55.28
C ILE A 493 -13.39 -15.46 -56.74
N LYS A 494 -13.51 -14.23 -57.25
CA LYS A 494 -13.12 -13.86 -58.63
C LYS A 494 -11.62 -13.95 -58.91
N HIS A 495 -10.76 -14.03 -57.89
CA HIS A 495 -9.30 -13.98 -58.04
C HIS A 495 -8.57 -15.31 -57.71
N ILE A 496 -9.30 -16.35 -57.29
CA ILE A 496 -8.70 -17.64 -56.82
C ILE A 496 -9.15 -18.84 -57.67
N THR A 497 -10.08 -18.66 -58.61
CA THR A 497 -10.80 -19.75 -59.30
C THR A 497 -10.00 -20.69 -60.25
N PRO A 498 -8.70 -20.52 -60.56
CA PRO A 498 -7.95 -21.56 -61.30
C PRO A 498 -7.34 -22.69 -60.44
N ALA A 499 -7.24 -22.53 -59.11
CA ALA A 499 -6.22 -23.24 -58.33
C ALA A 499 -6.70 -24.30 -57.31
N ALA A 500 -8.00 -24.53 -57.11
CA ALA A 500 -8.50 -25.54 -56.17
C ALA A 500 -9.77 -26.22 -56.69
N GLY A 501 -9.70 -27.56 -56.84
CA GLY A 501 -10.82 -28.38 -57.29
C GLY A 501 -11.65 -29.02 -56.17
N ASP A 502 -12.54 -29.91 -56.62
CA ASP A 502 -13.46 -30.78 -55.88
C ASP A 502 -14.62 -30.10 -55.11
N PRO A 503 -15.86 -30.14 -55.66
CA PRO A 503 -17.09 -29.69 -54.97
C PRO A 503 -17.37 -30.38 -53.63
N ASP A 504 -16.99 -31.65 -53.44
CA ASP A 504 -17.23 -32.36 -52.18
C ASP A 504 -16.41 -31.76 -51.03
N LYS A 505 -15.24 -31.19 -51.34
CA LYS A 505 -14.41 -30.44 -50.39
C LYS A 505 -15.09 -29.14 -49.95
N LEU A 506 -15.80 -28.47 -50.86
CA LEU A 506 -16.61 -27.28 -50.57
C LEU A 506 -17.82 -27.61 -49.68
N ILE A 507 -18.53 -28.72 -49.96
CA ILE A 507 -19.66 -29.18 -49.13
C ILE A 507 -19.19 -29.56 -47.72
N ARG A 508 -18.06 -30.27 -47.58
CA ARG A 508 -17.44 -30.56 -46.26
C ARG A 508 -17.01 -29.31 -45.51
N THR A 509 -16.51 -28.29 -46.23
CA THR A 509 -16.11 -27.00 -45.63
C THR A 509 -17.32 -26.22 -45.12
N ALA A 510 -18.41 -26.17 -45.89
CA ALA A 510 -19.68 -25.56 -45.45
C ALA A 510 -20.26 -26.25 -44.20
N TYR A 511 -20.21 -27.59 -44.14
CA TYR A 511 -20.59 -28.36 -42.95
C TYR A 511 -19.71 -28.06 -41.73
N SER A 512 -18.40 -27.89 -41.92
CA SER A 512 -17.48 -27.52 -40.83
C SER A 512 -17.75 -26.11 -40.30
N SER A 513 -18.16 -25.18 -41.18
CA SER A 513 -18.56 -23.82 -40.79
C SER A 513 -19.86 -23.81 -39.98
N ALA A 514 -20.89 -24.54 -40.42
CA ALA A 514 -22.15 -24.66 -39.69
C ALA A 514 -21.98 -25.29 -38.29
N LEU A 515 -20.93 -26.09 -38.09
CA LEU A 515 -20.59 -26.68 -36.78
C LEU A 515 -20.07 -25.64 -35.79
N ASN A 516 -19.37 -24.59 -36.27
CA ASN A 516 -18.79 -23.54 -35.42
C ASN A 516 -19.86 -22.61 -34.85
N ASP A 517 -20.91 -22.31 -35.62
CA ASP A 517 -22.04 -21.47 -35.17
C ASP A 517 -22.90 -22.11 -34.07
N MET A 518 -22.76 -23.43 -33.84
CA MET A 518 -23.61 -24.19 -32.92
C MET A 518 -23.11 -24.23 -31.46
N LEU A 519 -22.02 -23.55 -31.13
CA LEU A 519 -21.40 -23.57 -29.79
C LEU A 519 -21.88 -22.46 -28.82
N GLY A 520 -22.88 -21.64 -29.21
CA GLY A 520 -23.60 -20.74 -28.31
C GLY A 520 -24.68 -21.46 -27.48
N GLU A 521 -24.77 -21.16 -26.18
CA GLU A 521 -25.59 -21.93 -25.22
C GLU A 521 -27.10 -21.65 -25.29
N LYS A 522 -27.90 -22.73 -25.43
CA LYS A 522 -29.10 -23.06 -24.62
C LYS A 522 -29.85 -24.33 -25.07
N GLU A 523 -29.55 -24.88 -26.25
CA GLU A 523 -30.26 -26.02 -26.87
C GLU A 523 -29.33 -27.24 -27.13
N GLN A 524 -28.31 -27.46 -26.28
CA GLN A 524 -27.32 -28.53 -26.51
C GLN A 524 -27.90 -29.95 -26.40
N HIS A 525 -28.81 -30.21 -25.44
CA HIS A 525 -29.27 -31.59 -25.15
C HIS A 525 -29.97 -32.26 -26.35
N LYS A 526 -30.89 -31.57 -27.03
CA LYS A 526 -31.59 -32.12 -28.21
C LYS A 526 -30.65 -32.34 -29.40
N LYS A 527 -29.66 -31.45 -29.58
CA LYS A 527 -28.64 -31.53 -30.64
C LYS A 527 -27.67 -32.70 -30.42
N ILE A 528 -27.25 -32.93 -29.17
CA ILE A 528 -26.43 -34.09 -28.79
C ILE A 528 -27.19 -35.41 -29.02
N VAL A 529 -28.47 -35.50 -28.60
CA VAL A 529 -29.30 -36.69 -28.85
C VAL A 529 -29.54 -36.93 -30.35
N ALA A 530 -29.61 -35.87 -31.17
CA ALA A 530 -29.67 -36.01 -32.62
C ALA A 530 -28.35 -36.53 -33.21
N MET A 531 -27.19 -36.02 -32.77
CA MET A 531 -25.88 -36.53 -33.20
C MET A 531 -25.64 -37.99 -32.80
N ILE A 532 -26.04 -38.40 -31.60
CA ILE A 532 -25.93 -39.81 -31.15
C ILE A 532 -26.72 -40.74 -32.09
N LYS A 533 -27.95 -40.36 -32.47
CA LYS A 533 -28.79 -41.11 -33.42
C LYS A 533 -28.26 -41.13 -34.86
N ILE A 534 -27.36 -40.20 -35.23
CA ILE A 534 -26.70 -40.15 -36.54
C ILE A 534 -25.41 -40.97 -36.53
N GLY A 535 -24.58 -40.85 -35.48
CA GLY A 535 -23.37 -41.66 -35.31
C GLY A 535 -23.66 -43.17 -35.24
N GLN A 536 -24.76 -43.55 -34.56
CA GLN A 536 -25.27 -44.93 -34.53
C GLN A 536 -25.71 -45.49 -35.90
N LYS A 537 -25.80 -44.66 -36.96
CA LYS A 537 -26.19 -45.08 -38.32
C LYS A 537 -25.06 -45.11 -39.34
N LEU A 538 -23.87 -44.61 -39.01
CA LEU A 538 -22.78 -44.44 -39.99
C LEU A 538 -21.68 -45.50 -39.91
N GLU A 539 -21.65 -46.31 -38.84
CA GLU A 539 -20.66 -47.36 -38.50
C GLU A 539 -19.17 -46.93 -38.44
N GLN A 540 -18.78 -45.81 -39.05
CA GLN A 540 -17.47 -45.18 -38.96
C GLN A 540 -17.64 -43.65 -38.81
N LEU A 541 -16.71 -43.01 -38.09
CA LEU A 541 -16.67 -41.56 -37.93
C LEU A 541 -16.04 -40.91 -39.18
N PRO A 542 -16.56 -39.76 -39.67
CA PRO A 542 -15.94 -39.01 -40.75
C PRO A 542 -14.50 -38.58 -40.42
N GLU A 543 -13.64 -38.60 -41.45
CA GLU A 543 -12.24 -38.19 -41.37
C GLU A 543 -12.11 -36.76 -40.78
N GLY A 544 -11.30 -36.61 -39.72
CA GLY A 544 -11.14 -35.37 -38.97
C GLY A 544 -12.13 -35.13 -37.82
N MET A 545 -13.13 -36.01 -37.61
CA MET A 545 -14.00 -35.92 -36.42
C MET A 545 -13.29 -36.34 -35.13
N GLU A 546 -12.20 -37.10 -35.24
CA GLU A 546 -11.37 -37.56 -34.12
C GLU A 546 -10.72 -36.41 -33.34
N GLU A 547 -10.17 -35.41 -34.05
CA GLU A 547 -9.55 -34.22 -33.44
C GLU A 547 -10.60 -33.36 -32.72
N LYS A 548 -11.79 -33.19 -33.32
CA LYS A 548 -12.91 -32.48 -32.68
C LYS A 548 -13.47 -33.22 -31.46
N MET A 549 -13.44 -34.56 -31.46
CA MET A 549 -13.82 -35.37 -30.30
C MET A 549 -12.78 -35.23 -29.17
N SER A 550 -11.48 -35.23 -29.52
CA SER A 550 -10.39 -34.94 -28.59
C SER A 550 -10.53 -33.55 -27.96
N ASP A 551 -10.86 -32.52 -28.74
CA ASP A 551 -11.07 -31.16 -28.23
C ASP A 551 -12.31 -31.05 -27.33
N LEU A 552 -13.40 -31.76 -27.65
CA LEU A 552 -14.61 -31.82 -26.81
C LEU A 552 -14.32 -32.52 -25.46
N LEU A 553 -13.65 -33.68 -25.50
CA LEU A 553 -13.26 -34.42 -24.29
C LEU A 553 -12.29 -33.59 -23.43
N SER A 554 -11.32 -32.91 -24.05
CA SER A 554 -10.42 -31.98 -23.36
C SER A 554 -11.18 -30.85 -22.67
N ASN A 555 -12.12 -30.19 -23.37
CA ASN A 555 -12.94 -29.12 -22.78
C ASN A 555 -13.86 -29.60 -21.65
N LEU A 556 -14.38 -30.83 -21.71
CA LEU A 556 -15.20 -31.40 -20.63
C LEU A 556 -14.34 -31.75 -19.40
N LEU A 557 -13.10 -32.20 -19.60
CA LEU A 557 -12.10 -32.40 -18.54
C LEU A 557 -11.70 -31.08 -17.87
N CYS A 558 -11.40 -30.02 -18.64
CA CYS A 558 -11.13 -28.67 -18.12
C CYS A 558 -12.30 -28.07 -17.33
N LYS A 559 -13.52 -28.58 -17.54
CA LYS A 559 -14.74 -28.19 -16.83
C LYS A 559 -15.16 -29.20 -15.75
N GLY A 560 -14.29 -30.15 -15.37
CA GLY A 560 -14.54 -31.11 -14.29
C GLY A 560 -15.70 -32.08 -14.50
N ASN A 561 -16.25 -32.19 -15.72
CA ASN A 561 -17.45 -32.99 -16.01
C ASN A 561 -17.09 -34.48 -16.27
N ILE A 562 -16.51 -35.13 -15.26
CA ILE A 562 -15.90 -36.48 -15.36
C ILE A 562 -16.91 -37.54 -15.81
N GLU A 563 -18.13 -37.55 -15.26
CA GLU A 563 -19.17 -38.54 -15.61
C GLU A 563 -19.52 -38.49 -17.11
N LYS A 564 -19.69 -37.29 -17.67
CA LYS A 564 -19.99 -37.11 -19.11
C LYS A 564 -18.83 -37.52 -20.03
N VAL A 565 -17.59 -37.42 -19.54
CA VAL A 565 -16.41 -37.94 -20.24
C VAL A 565 -16.45 -39.47 -20.23
N VAL A 566 -16.79 -40.10 -19.11
CA VAL A 566 -16.95 -41.56 -19.02
C VAL A 566 -18.10 -42.07 -19.90
N ASP A 567 -19.24 -41.37 -19.93
CA ASP A 567 -20.38 -41.72 -20.81
C ASP A 567 -20.00 -41.63 -22.30
N LEU A 568 -19.31 -40.56 -22.71
CA LEU A 568 -18.85 -40.40 -24.09
C LEU A 568 -17.81 -41.45 -24.48
N LEU A 569 -16.84 -41.73 -23.60
CA LEU A 569 -15.82 -42.78 -23.84
C LEU A 569 -16.43 -44.19 -23.87
N SER A 570 -17.53 -44.42 -23.15
CA SER A 570 -18.26 -45.69 -23.16
C SER A 570 -19.14 -45.85 -24.43
N ALA A 571 -19.61 -44.75 -25.00
CA ALA A 571 -20.45 -44.74 -26.19
C ALA A 571 -19.68 -44.92 -27.51
N PHE A 572 -18.39 -44.58 -27.56
CA PHE A 572 -17.54 -44.69 -28.75
C PHE A 572 -16.35 -45.64 -28.52
N LYS A 573 -16.24 -46.69 -29.33
CA LYS A 573 -15.03 -47.54 -29.38
C LYS A 573 -13.88 -46.77 -30.06
N LEU A 574 -13.15 -45.97 -29.28
CA LEU A 574 -12.02 -45.19 -29.78
C LEU A 574 -10.82 -46.08 -30.14
N SER A 575 -10.05 -45.66 -31.15
CA SER A 575 -8.81 -46.33 -31.54
C SER A 575 -7.65 -46.02 -30.57
N PRO A 576 -6.62 -46.89 -30.48
CA PRO A 576 -5.40 -46.60 -29.73
C PRO A 576 -4.71 -45.30 -30.16
N GLU A 577 -4.78 -44.95 -31.44
CA GLU A 577 -4.21 -43.73 -32.02
C GLU A 577 -4.92 -42.47 -31.51
N MET A 578 -6.26 -42.49 -31.39
CA MET A 578 -7.02 -41.39 -30.79
C MET A 578 -6.67 -41.18 -29.32
N LEU A 579 -6.53 -42.26 -28.56
CA LEU A 579 -6.09 -42.21 -27.15
C LEU A 579 -4.67 -41.61 -27.03
N HIS A 580 -3.78 -41.89 -27.99
CA HIS A 580 -2.44 -41.32 -28.04
C HIS A 580 -2.39 -39.85 -28.49
N ALA A 581 -3.35 -39.39 -29.31
CA ALA A 581 -3.47 -37.99 -29.71
C ALA A 581 -3.91 -37.09 -28.55
N ILE A 582 -4.86 -37.56 -27.72
CA ILE A 582 -5.36 -36.85 -26.52
C ILE A 582 -4.24 -36.62 -25.49
N ASP A 583 -3.27 -37.53 -25.38
CA ASP A 583 -2.16 -37.45 -24.41
C ASP A 583 -1.16 -36.30 -24.72
N LYS A 584 -1.13 -35.75 -25.94
CA LYS A 584 -0.08 -34.79 -26.38
C LYS A 584 -0.34 -33.28 -26.18
N ARG A 585 -1.57 -32.82 -25.90
CA ARG A 585 -1.93 -31.38 -26.07
C ARG A 585 -2.23 -30.55 -24.80
N SER A 586 -2.19 -31.09 -23.57
CA SER A 586 -2.74 -30.39 -22.37
C SER A 586 -1.79 -30.32 -21.15
N THR A 587 -0.62 -29.70 -21.29
CA THR A 587 0.50 -29.83 -20.33
C THR A 587 0.25 -29.29 -18.91
N LEU A 588 -0.58 -28.26 -18.68
CA LEU A 588 -0.77 -27.68 -17.34
C LEU A 588 -1.82 -28.44 -16.50
N GLU A 589 -2.96 -28.78 -17.11
CA GLU A 589 -3.98 -29.58 -16.42
C GLU A 589 -3.63 -31.05 -16.34
N GLN A 590 -2.89 -31.60 -17.33
CA GLN A 590 -2.34 -32.95 -17.18
C GLN A 590 -1.42 -33.07 -15.97
N ILE A 591 -0.75 -32.02 -15.50
CA ILE A 591 0.11 -32.14 -14.31
C ILE A 591 -0.73 -32.16 -13.03
N LYS A 592 -1.78 -31.33 -12.91
CA LYS A 592 -2.74 -31.44 -11.80
C LYS A 592 -3.44 -32.81 -11.83
N PHE A 593 -4.00 -33.19 -12.98
CA PHE A 593 -4.67 -34.48 -13.18
C PHE A 593 -3.73 -35.68 -12.97
N LYS A 594 -2.50 -35.66 -13.48
CA LYS A 594 -1.51 -36.73 -13.24
C LYS A 594 -1.04 -36.75 -11.79
N ALA A 595 -0.94 -35.61 -11.08
CA ALA A 595 -0.65 -35.59 -9.64
C ALA A 595 -1.82 -36.16 -8.81
N GLU A 596 -3.06 -35.77 -9.10
CA GLU A 596 -4.29 -36.30 -8.49
C GLU A 596 -4.39 -37.82 -8.73
N LYS A 597 -4.14 -38.27 -9.97
CA LYS A 597 -4.15 -39.68 -10.34
C LYS A 597 -3.01 -40.44 -9.67
N VAL A 598 -1.79 -39.91 -9.64
CA VAL A 598 -0.63 -40.49 -8.93
C VAL A 598 -0.93 -40.67 -7.44
N ARG A 599 -1.59 -39.68 -6.81
CA ARG A 599 -2.05 -39.76 -5.41
C ARG A 599 -3.08 -40.88 -5.19
N LEU A 600 -4.05 -41.04 -6.08
CA LEU A 600 -5.07 -42.12 -6.09
C LEU A 600 -4.52 -43.51 -6.50
N ILE A 601 -3.42 -43.54 -7.25
CA ILE A 601 -2.76 -44.74 -7.77
C ILE A 601 -1.88 -45.37 -6.69
N ILE A 602 -1.12 -44.55 -5.96
CA ILE A 602 -0.16 -45.03 -4.95
C ILE A 602 -0.85 -45.54 -3.70
N SER A 603 -2.04 -45.03 -3.38
CA SER A 603 -2.89 -45.59 -2.31
C SER A 603 -3.42 -47.00 -2.60
N ASN A 604 -3.30 -47.52 -3.83
CA ASN A 604 -3.96 -48.75 -4.28
C ASN A 604 -3.03 -49.86 -4.82
N ASN A 605 -1.71 -49.75 -4.66
CA ASN A 605 -0.70 -50.83 -4.77
C ASN A 605 -0.69 -51.74 -6.03
N ASN A 606 -1.46 -51.44 -7.09
CA ASN A 606 -1.54 -52.24 -8.31
C ASN A 606 -1.03 -51.44 -9.52
N PHE A 607 0.22 -51.68 -9.93
CA PHE A 607 0.86 -50.93 -11.02
C PHE A 607 1.64 -51.82 -12.01
N GLY A 608 0.97 -52.85 -12.53
CA GLY A 608 1.53 -53.71 -13.57
C GLY A 608 1.47 -53.15 -15.00
N GLU A 609 0.36 -52.54 -15.42
CA GLU A 609 -0.02 -52.63 -16.85
C GLU A 609 -0.43 -51.33 -17.60
N ILE A 610 -0.64 -50.17 -16.97
CA ILE A 610 -1.36 -49.06 -17.67
C ILE A 610 -0.54 -47.79 -18.03
N PHE A 611 0.58 -47.44 -17.35
CA PHE A 611 1.46 -46.34 -17.82
C PHE A 611 2.94 -46.51 -17.40
N PRO A 612 3.93 -46.53 -18.32
CA PRO A 612 5.35 -46.71 -18.01
C PRO A 612 6.09 -45.37 -17.82
N LEU A 613 5.54 -44.49 -16.97
CA LEU A 613 6.39 -43.61 -16.17
C LEU A 613 6.93 -44.46 -15.02
N THR A 614 8.03 -45.15 -15.29
CA THR A 614 8.78 -45.86 -14.24
C THR A 614 9.14 -44.88 -13.14
N TYR A 615 9.28 -45.39 -11.91
CA TYR A 615 9.71 -44.62 -10.74
C TYR A 615 10.89 -43.67 -11.06
N GLU A 616 11.90 -44.20 -11.78
CA GLU A 616 13.06 -43.44 -12.24
C GLU A 616 12.71 -42.29 -13.21
N LYS A 617 11.73 -42.41 -14.11
CA LYS A 617 11.32 -41.28 -14.97
C LYS A 617 10.61 -40.19 -14.17
N ALA A 618 9.75 -40.54 -13.22
CA ALA A 618 9.08 -39.57 -12.35
C ALA A 618 10.11 -38.84 -11.46
N LYS A 619 11.08 -39.58 -10.92
CA LYS A 619 12.22 -39.08 -10.16
C LYS A 619 13.12 -38.15 -11.00
N THR A 620 13.48 -38.54 -12.23
CA THR A 620 14.23 -37.68 -13.17
C THR A 620 13.47 -36.41 -13.51
N PHE A 621 12.17 -36.48 -13.81
CA PHE A 621 11.34 -35.30 -14.07
C PHE A 621 11.32 -34.34 -12.86
N CYS A 622 11.12 -34.88 -11.65
CA CYS A 622 11.15 -34.05 -10.44
C CYS A 622 12.53 -33.44 -10.20
N LEU A 623 13.61 -34.17 -10.48
CA LEU A 623 14.97 -33.67 -10.39
C LEU A 623 15.27 -32.57 -11.42
N GLU A 624 14.89 -32.75 -12.68
CA GLU A 624 15.00 -31.75 -13.74
C GLU A 624 14.25 -30.46 -13.38
N LYS A 625 13.00 -30.59 -12.88
CA LYS A 625 12.20 -29.45 -12.45
C LYS A 625 12.77 -28.77 -11.21
N ALA A 626 13.26 -29.53 -10.23
CA ALA A 626 13.90 -28.99 -9.04
C ALA A 626 15.19 -28.22 -9.38
N LEU A 627 16.03 -28.76 -10.28
CA LEU A 627 17.26 -28.10 -10.75
C LEU A 627 16.96 -26.91 -11.66
N GLY A 628 15.83 -26.90 -12.38
CA GLY A 628 15.31 -25.75 -13.12
C GLY A 628 14.65 -24.67 -12.26
N GLY A 629 14.48 -24.88 -10.95
CA GLY A 629 13.78 -23.97 -10.04
C GLY A 629 12.24 -24.02 -10.11
N GLU A 630 11.68 -24.95 -10.88
CA GLU A 630 10.25 -25.15 -11.11
C GLU A 630 9.57 -25.92 -9.95
N LEU A 631 9.76 -25.48 -8.70
CA LEU A 631 9.41 -26.27 -7.52
C LEU A 631 7.90 -26.48 -7.30
N ASP A 632 7.05 -25.56 -7.74
CA ASP A 632 5.60 -25.71 -7.59
C ASP A 632 5.04 -26.93 -8.37
N TYR A 633 5.78 -27.42 -9.38
CA TYR A 633 5.45 -28.65 -10.09
C TYR A 633 5.77 -29.93 -9.32
N ILE A 634 6.73 -29.89 -8.38
CA ILE A 634 7.16 -31.08 -7.64
C ILE A 634 6.43 -31.25 -6.30
N LYS A 635 6.03 -30.16 -5.62
CA LYS A 635 5.40 -30.18 -4.29
C LYS A 635 4.27 -31.22 -4.16
N PRO A 636 3.28 -31.31 -5.08
CA PRO A 636 2.18 -32.26 -4.95
C PRO A 636 2.61 -33.73 -5.16
N VAL A 637 3.79 -33.95 -5.73
CA VAL A 637 4.34 -35.26 -6.08
C VAL A 637 5.36 -35.75 -5.03
N LEU A 638 5.91 -34.87 -4.18
CA LEU A 638 6.87 -35.28 -3.12
C LEU A 638 6.27 -36.38 -2.22
N THR A 639 5.01 -36.25 -1.82
CA THR A 639 4.32 -37.21 -0.95
C THR A 639 4.13 -38.59 -1.59
N ALA A 640 4.21 -38.68 -2.92
CA ALA A 640 4.05 -39.90 -3.71
C ALA A 640 5.34 -40.74 -3.80
N PHE A 641 6.50 -40.19 -3.45
CA PHE A 641 7.74 -40.98 -3.39
C PHE A 641 7.88 -41.65 -2.02
N ASN A 642 8.33 -42.91 -2.03
CA ASN A 642 8.80 -43.57 -0.81
C ASN A 642 10.23 -43.11 -0.45
N GLN A 643 11.06 -42.79 -1.45
CA GLN A 643 12.40 -42.23 -1.27
C GLN A 643 12.69 -41.17 -2.35
N ILE A 644 12.87 -39.92 -1.93
CA ILE A 644 13.19 -38.78 -2.79
C ILE A 644 14.72 -38.60 -2.82
N PRO A 645 15.35 -38.43 -4.00
CA PRO A 645 16.78 -38.12 -4.08
C PRO A 645 17.15 -36.81 -3.34
N ASN A 646 18.30 -36.83 -2.66
CA ASN A 646 18.80 -35.72 -1.85
C ASN A 646 18.96 -34.41 -2.64
N GLU A 647 19.24 -34.51 -3.94
CA GLU A 647 19.40 -33.39 -4.85
C GLU A 647 18.12 -32.53 -4.96
N ILE A 648 16.94 -33.14 -4.75
CA ILE A 648 15.67 -32.43 -4.63
C ILE A 648 15.57 -31.73 -3.27
N ALA A 649 16.00 -32.35 -2.17
CA ALA A 649 16.08 -31.67 -0.87
C ALA A 649 17.03 -30.47 -0.93
N GLU A 650 18.19 -30.60 -1.58
CA GLU A 650 19.09 -29.47 -1.79
C GLU A 650 18.46 -28.37 -2.64
N ALA A 651 17.67 -28.71 -3.66
CA ALA A 651 16.97 -27.72 -4.48
C ALA A 651 15.89 -26.97 -3.67
N LEU A 652 15.12 -27.68 -2.83
CA LEU A 652 14.19 -27.09 -1.87
C LEU A 652 14.92 -26.14 -0.89
N ILE A 653 16.07 -26.57 -0.34
CA ILE A 653 16.91 -25.74 0.54
C ILE A 653 17.43 -24.50 -0.20
N ARG A 654 17.92 -24.64 -1.45
CA ARG A 654 18.42 -23.54 -2.28
C ARG A 654 17.34 -22.50 -2.56
N ALA A 655 16.10 -22.94 -2.77
CA ALA A 655 14.94 -22.06 -2.95
C ALA A 655 14.28 -21.59 -1.64
N LYS A 656 14.78 -22.03 -0.47
CA LYS A 656 14.22 -21.75 0.86
C LYS A 656 12.81 -22.31 1.10
N ASP A 657 12.45 -23.35 0.35
CA ASP A 657 11.19 -24.08 0.45
C ASP A 657 11.28 -25.17 1.54
N PHE A 658 11.45 -24.71 2.78
CA PHE A 658 11.67 -25.58 3.93
C PHE A 658 10.40 -26.34 4.37
N GLU A 659 9.20 -25.85 4.06
CA GLU A 659 7.94 -26.50 4.43
C GLU A 659 7.78 -27.82 3.68
N SER A 660 7.84 -27.76 2.34
CA SER A 660 7.77 -28.94 1.47
C SER A 660 8.84 -29.99 1.78
N LEU A 661 10.02 -29.55 2.25
CA LEU A 661 11.10 -30.41 2.70
C LEU A 661 10.79 -31.11 4.04
N VAL A 662 10.32 -30.35 5.04
CA VAL A 662 10.06 -30.85 6.40
C VAL A 662 8.85 -31.80 6.41
N ASP A 663 7.81 -31.51 5.63
CA ASP A 663 6.64 -32.38 5.45
C ASP A 663 6.99 -33.74 4.82
N ASN A 664 8.13 -33.82 4.14
CA ASN A 664 8.60 -35.01 3.43
C ASN A 664 9.93 -35.55 3.97
N ILE A 665 10.40 -35.12 5.14
CA ILE A 665 11.76 -35.46 5.61
C ILE A 665 12.04 -36.97 5.70
N GLU A 666 11.06 -37.76 6.13
CA GLU A 666 11.16 -39.22 6.24
C GLU A 666 11.42 -39.90 4.88
N ARG A 667 11.12 -39.21 3.77
CA ARG A 667 11.37 -39.66 2.40
C ARG A 667 12.78 -39.29 1.90
N PHE A 668 13.59 -38.53 2.64
CA PHE A 668 14.96 -38.16 2.25
C PHE A 668 15.99 -38.91 3.12
N PRO A 669 16.25 -40.21 2.88
CA PRO A 669 17.02 -41.07 3.80
C PRO A 669 18.49 -40.69 3.95
N GLY A 670 19.03 -39.83 3.07
CA GLY A 670 20.41 -39.33 3.13
C GLY A 670 20.51 -37.84 3.49
N LEU A 671 19.44 -37.21 3.95
CA LEU A 671 19.46 -35.79 4.30
C LEU A 671 20.16 -35.58 5.65
N ASP A 672 21.12 -34.67 5.69
CA ASP A 672 21.75 -34.23 6.94
C ASP A 672 20.76 -33.39 7.76
N ILE A 673 20.01 -34.06 8.64
CA ILE A 673 19.02 -33.47 9.54
C ILE A 673 19.67 -32.46 10.50
N GLU A 674 20.94 -32.67 10.88
CA GLU A 674 21.69 -31.78 11.77
C GLU A 674 22.07 -30.48 11.07
N ALA A 675 22.53 -30.54 9.81
CA ALA A 675 22.78 -29.37 8.98
C ALA A 675 21.49 -28.62 8.62
N LEU A 676 20.39 -29.34 8.37
CA LEU A 676 19.08 -28.73 8.15
C LEU A 676 18.60 -28.00 9.41
N PHE A 677 18.67 -28.63 10.58
CA PHE A 677 18.29 -28.02 11.86
C PHE A 677 19.06 -26.71 12.09
N LYS A 678 20.39 -26.71 11.89
CA LYS A 678 21.23 -25.50 12.00
C LYS A 678 20.77 -24.39 11.04
N LYS A 679 20.51 -24.69 9.77
CA LYS A 679 19.99 -23.72 8.79
C LYS A 679 18.63 -23.14 9.18
N LEU A 680 17.74 -23.95 9.77
CA LEU A 680 16.43 -23.49 10.23
C LEU A 680 16.53 -22.58 11.47
N LEU A 681 17.47 -22.85 12.39
CA LEU A 681 17.75 -21.99 13.54
C LEU A 681 18.30 -20.60 13.14
N GLU A 682 18.96 -20.51 11.99
CA GLU A 682 19.45 -19.25 11.41
C GLU A 682 18.33 -18.45 10.70
N SER A 683 17.22 -19.10 10.34
CA SER A 683 16.08 -18.49 9.63
C SER A 683 15.00 -18.03 10.60
N SER A 684 15.01 -16.74 10.97
CA SER A 684 14.08 -16.13 11.95
C SER A 684 12.59 -16.40 11.67
N ASN A 685 12.21 -16.52 10.40
CA ASN A 685 10.83 -16.77 9.94
C ASN A 685 10.46 -18.26 9.74
N LYS A 686 11.40 -19.19 9.90
CA LYS A 686 11.19 -20.64 9.74
C LYS A 686 11.58 -21.43 11.00
N PHE A 687 11.75 -20.73 12.12
CA PHE A 687 12.15 -21.28 13.40
C PHE A 687 11.19 -22.36 13.93
N TYR A 688 9.89 -22.26 13.61
CA TYR A 688 8.89 -23.28 13.99
C TYR A 688 9.16 -24.65 13.34
N LEU A 689 9.68 -24.67 12.10
CA LEU A 689 10.07 -25.92 11.41
C LEU A 689 11.24 -26.60 12.10
N ALA A 690 12.14 -25.83 12.73
CA ALA A 690 13.22 -26.40 13.52
C ALA A 690 12.67 -27.28 14.66
N GLY A 691 11.46 -27.00 15.18
CA GLY A 691 10.80 -27.85 16.18
C GLY A 691 10.38 -29.22 15.64
N ILE A 692 9.73 -29.25 14.46
CA ILE A 692 9.35 -30.50 13.79
C ILE A 692 10.60 -31.34 13.47
N ILE A 693 11.68 -30.68 13.05
CA ILE A 693 12.99 -31.33 12.85
C ILE A 693 13.56 -31.83 14.16
N ASN A 694 13.44 -31.07 15.26
CA ASN A 694 13.99 -31.45 16.56
C ASN A 694 13.33 -32.69 17.15
N GLU A 695 12.00 -32.80 17.02
CA GLU A 695 11.22 -33.97 17.47
C GLU A 695 11.55 -35.25 16.67
N ARG A 696 11.99 -35.11 15.41
CA ARG A 696 12.35 -36.22 14.51
C ARG A 696 13.83 -36.62 14.55
N ARG A 697 14.67 -35.92 15.32
CA ARG A 697 16.10 -36.29 15.50
C ARG A 697 16.22 -37.42 16.52
N GLU A 698 17.14 -38.37 16.28
CA GLU A 698 17.49 -39.42 17.26
C GLU A 698 17.92 -38.83 18.62
N ASN A 699 18.59 -37.67 18.58
CA ASN A 699 18.98 -36.90 19.74
C ASN A 699 18.43 -35.47 19.60
N PRO A 700 17.22 -35.18 20.11
CA PRO A 700 16.66 -33.84 20.13
C PRO A 700 17.55 -32.85 20.88
N ASP A 701 17.68 -31.62 20.38
CA ASP A 701 18.42 -30.57 21.09
C ASP A 701 17.67 -30.18 22.36
N ARG A 702 18.40 -30.25 23.49
CA ARG A 702 17.87 -29.99 24.82
C ARG A 702 17.48 -28.52 25.02
N ALA A 703 18.27 -27.58 24.50
CA ALA A 703 17.98 -26.15 24.60
C ALA A 703 16.71 -25.80 23.80
N PHE A 704 16.54 -26.42 22.62
CA PHE A 704 15.34 -26.24 21.82
C PHE A 704 14.09 -26.80 22.51
N SER A 705 14.18 -28.02 23.04
CA SER A 705 13.05 -28.69 23.72
C SER A 705 12.58 -27.91 24.94
N VAL A 706 13.52 -27.49 25.80
CA VAL A 706 13.27 -26.62 26.96
C VAL A 706 12.65 -25.29 26.54
N GLY A 707 13.10 -24.72 25.42
CA GLY A 707 12.59 -23.45 24.92
C GLY A 707 11.13 -23.51 24.47
N ILE A 708 10.75 -24.57 23.75
CA ILE A 708 9.34 -24.81 23.39
C ILE A 708 8.47 -25.02 24.63
N GLU A 709 8.95 -25.72 25.66
CA GLU A 709 8.21 -25.86 26.93
C GLU A 709 7.99 -24.52 27.64
N MET A 710 8.98 -23.63 27.64
CA MET A 710 8.96 -22.38 28.41
C MET A 710 8.28 -21.23 27.67
N PHE A 711 8.63 -21.02 26.40
CA PHE A 711 8.21 -19.87 25.60
C PHE A 711 7.11 -20.21 24.59
N GLY A 712 6.78 -21.49 24.39
CA GLY A 712 5.69 -21.93 23.52
C GLY A 712 5.88 -21.44 22.08
N ALA A 713 4.81 -20.90 21.49
CA ALA A 713 4.82 -20.31 20.15
C ALA A 713 5.72 -19.07 20.00
N TYR A 714 6.14 -18.45 21.12
CA TYR A 714 6.96 -17.24 21.13
C TYR A 714 8.47 -17.53 21.17
N PHE A 715 8.86 -18.81 21.16
CA PHE A 715 10.26 -19.22 21.19
C PHE A 715 11.02 -18.84 19.91
N THR A 716 12.17 -18.18 20.03
CA THR A 716 12.99 -17.78 18.88
C THR A 716 14.47 -18.15 19.01
N GLY A 717 15.25 -17.82 17.97
CA GLY A 717 16.70 -17.93 17.98
C GLY A 717 17.41 -17.13 19.09
N VAL A 718 16.78 -16.08 19.64
CA VAL A 718 17.35 -15.30 20.76
C VAL A 718 17.32 -16.11 22.05
N GLU A 719 16.16 -16.65 22.41
CA GLU A 719 15.97 -17.50 23.58
C GLU A 719 16.79 -18.79 23.43
N TYR A 720 16.77 -19.43 22.25
CA TYR A 720 17.54 -20.63 21.98
C TYR A 720 19.05 -20.44 22.20
N LYS A 721 19.64 -19.34 21.68
CA LYS A 721 21.05 -19.01 21.90
C LYS A 721 21.38 -18.84 23.38
N CYS A 722 20.46 -18.27 24.16
CA CYS A 722 20.63 -18.12 25.61
C CYS A 722 20.47 -19.43 26.37
N LEU A 723 19.45 -20.25 26.08
CA LEU A 723 19.29 -21.57 26.71
C LEU A 723 20.52 -22.46 26.43
N ARG A 724 21.05 -22.38 25.22
CA ARG A 724 22.27 -23.10 24.82
C ARG A 724 23.51 -22.59 25.54
N SER A 725 23.68 -21.28 25.75
CA SER A 725 24.82 -20.74 26.52
C SER A 725 24.71 -21.04 28.02
N ILE A 726 23.50 -21.08 28.58
CA ILE A 726 23.25 -21.54 29.96
C ILE A 726 23.64 -23.02 30.09
N LEU A 727 23.13 -23.89 29.22
CA LEU A 727 23.42 -25.34 29.26
C LEU A 727 24.91 -25.65 29.06
N ASN A 728 25.57 -24.95 28.13
CA ASN A 728 26.99 -25.13 27.84
C ASN A 728 27.93 -24.45 28.85
N GLY A 729 27.40 -23.64 29.79
CA GLY A 729 28.23 -22.85 30.72
C GLY A 729 29.03 -21.72 30.07
N THR A 730 28.61 -21.24 28.91
CA THR A 730 29.24 -20.13 28.17
C THR A 730 28.43 -18.83 28.25
N ILE A 731 27.46 -18.75 29.16
CA ILE A 731 26.72 -17.51 29.43
C ILE A 731 27.57 -16.58 30.32
N ASP A 732 27.51 -15.28 30.01
CA ASP A 732 28.18 -14.23 30.77
C ASP A 732 27.56 -14.02 32.18
N VAL A 733 28.39 -13.57 33.13
CA VAL A 733 28.02 -13.42 34.55
C VAL A 733 27.03 -12.28 34.79
N ASP A 734 27.18 -11.13 34.12
CA ASP A 734 26.23 -10.03 34.24
C ASP A 734 24.90 -10.41 33.60
N ARG A 735 24.93 -11.13 32.47
CA ARG A 735 23.72 -11.68 31.86
C ARG A 735 23.01 -12.71 32.75
N MET A 736 23.75 -13.62 33.40
CA MET A 736 23.18 -14.55 34.40
C MET A 736 22.46 -13.79 35.51
N LYS A 737 23.10 -12.76 36.08
CA LYS A 737 22.54 -11.92 37.14
C LYS A 737 21.25 -11.24 36.69
N ASN A 738 21.22 -10.66 35.49
CA ASN A 738 20.04 -9.99 34.93
C ASN A 738 18.86 -10.96 34.71
N LEU A 739 19.16 -12.18 34.25
CA LEU A 739 18.17 -13.26 34.07
C LEU A 739 17.73 -13.93 35.39
N GLY A 740 18.35 -13.59 36.52
CA GLY A 740 18.07 -14.20 37.83
C GLY A 740 18.67 -15.60 38.03
N ILE A 741 19.65 -15.98 37.19
CA ILE A 741 20.29 -17.29 37.15
C ILE A 741 21.49 -17.31 38.11
N LYS A 742 21.61 -18.36 38.93
CA LYS A 742 22.68 -18.47 39.94
C LYS A 742 23.87 -19.33 39.49
N GLN A 743 23.65 -20.26 38.59
CA GLN A 743 24.66 -21.19 38.06
C GLN A 743 24.27 -21.64 36.64
N SER A 744 25.22 -22.17 35.88
CA SER A 744 24.96 -22.71 34.54
C SER A 744 24.40 -24.15 34.57
N GLY A 745 24.17 -24.75 33.40
CA GLY A 745 23.61 -26.09 33.23
C GLY A 745 22.11 -26.17 33.51
N GLU A 746 21.60 -27.39 33.70
CA GLU A 746 20.18 -27.67 33.98
C GLU A 746 19.64 -26.92 35.21
N ARG A 747 20.48 -26.65 36.21
CA ARG A 747 20.07 -25.82 37.36
C ARG A 747 19.83 -24.37 36.97
N GLY A 748 20.63 -23.82 36.06
CA GLY A 748 20.42 -22.48 35.51
C GLY A 748 19.18 -22.37 34.64
N ILE A 749 18.84 -23.44 33.92
CA ILE A 749 17.57 -23.56 33.20
C ILE A 749 16.38 -23.52 34.17
N ASN A 750 16.47 -24.21 35.31
CA ASN A 750 15.43 -24.15 36.34
C ASN A 750 15.34 -22.78 37.02
N ASP A 751 16.47 -22.11 37.30
CA ASP A 751 16.47 -20.72 37.80
C ASP A 751 15.78 -19.78 36.79
N LEU A 752 16.10 -19.89 35.50
CA LEU A 752 15.46 -19.10 34.43
C LEU A 752 13.96 -19.40 34.31
N ARG A 753 13.55 -20.68 34.40
CA ARG A 753 12.13 -21.07 34.37
C ARG A 753 11.36 -20.42 35.52
N LEU A 754 11.90 -20.44 36.73
CA LEU A 754 11.30 -19.77 37.90
C LEU A 754 11.28 -18.23 37.77
N ALA A 755 12.28 -17.62 37.15
CA ALA A 755 12.29 -16.19 36.86
C ALA A 755 11.23 -15.83 35.80
N PHE A 756 11.12 -16.64 34.74
CA PHE A 756 10.17 -16.45 33.65
C PHE A 756 8.72 -16.69 34.07
N ASP A 757 8.44 -17.73 34.87
CA ASP A 757 7.11 -17.97 35.46
C ASP A 757 6.68 -16.82 36.39
N ARG A 758 7.64 -16.20 37.09
CA ARG A 758 7.37 -15.00 37.91
C ARG A 758 7.05 -13.80 37.01
N PHE A 759 7.86 -13.56 35.99
CA PHE A 759 7.63 -12.52 35.00
C PHE A 759 6.24 -12.65 34.35
N LYS A 760 5.84 -13.83 33.85
CA LYS A 760 4.49 -14.06 33.30
C LYS A 760 3.37 -13.77 34.31
N LYS A 761 3.56 -14.12 35.59
CA LYS A 761 2.60 -13.79 36.65
C LYS A 761 2.56 -12.30 36.98
N ASP A 762 3.68 -11.59 36.83
CA ASP A 762 3.77 -10.15 37.02
C ASP A 762 3.14 -9.35 35.86
N LEU A 763 3.07 -9.91 34.64
CA LEU A 763 2.40 -9.28 33.49
C LEU A 763 0.91 -8.98 33.72
N PHE A 764 0.25 -9.76 34.58
CA PHE A 764 -1.19 -9.64 34.88
C PHE A 764 -1.49 -8.84 36.16
N LYS A 765 -0.52 -8.11 36.71
CA LYS A 765 -0.71 -7.22 37.85
C LYS A 765 -0.88 -5.77 37.36
N GLU A 766 -1.65 -4.97 38.10
CA GLU A 766 -1.78 -3.53 37.84
C GLU A 766 -0.43 -2.83 37.86
N ALA A 767 0.34 -2.97 38.95
CA ALA A 767 1.72 -2.47 39.03
C ALA A 767 2.63 -3.35 38.17
N LEU A 768 2.66 -3.09 36.85
CA LEU A 768 3.54 -3.82 35.94
C LEU A 768 4.99 -3.50 36.28
N VAL A 769 5.76 -4.53 36.60
CA VAL A 769 7.21 -4.42 36.82
C VAL A 769 7.90 -4.28 35.46
N VAL A 770 7.85 -3.08 34.87
CA VAL A 770 8.59 -2.69 33.66
C VAL A 770 10.08 -3.03 33.77
N ASN A 771 10.63 -2.97 34.98
CA ASN A 771 11.99 -3.44 35.30
C ASN A 771 12.31 -4.88 34.84
N TRP A 772 11.33 -5.71 34.43
CA TRP A 772 11.62 -6.97 33.73
C TRP A 772 12.08 -6.78 32.27
N LEU A 773 11.47 -5.83 31.56
CA LEU A 773 11.78 -5.52 30.15
C LEU A 773 13.18 -4.91 29.98
N ASP A 774 13.67 -4.23 31.02
CA ASP A 774 15.00 -3.61 31.06
C ASP A 774 16.13 -4.57 31.50
N LYS A 775 15.81 -5.73 32.08
CA LYS A 775 16.83 -6.69 32.57
C LYS A 775 17.56 -7.41 31.42
N ASP A 776 16.81 -8.00 30.51
CA ASP A 776 17.36 -8.77 29.39
C ASP A 776 16.41 -8.73 28.19
N GLN A 777 17.00 -8.74 26.99
CA GLN A 777 16.30 -8.78 25.72
C GLN A 777 15.26 -9.92 25.64
N ILE A 778 15.46 -11.06 26.31
CA ILE A 778 14.51 -12.19 26.31
C ILE A 778 13.14 -11.80 26.86
N PHE A 779 13.07 -11.12 28.01
CA PHE A 779 11.79 -10.73 28.60
C PHE A 779 11.07 -9.71 27.71
N ARG A 780 11.83 -8.77 27.14
CA ARG A 780 11.35 -7.74 26.22
C ARG A 780 10.82 -8.32 24.91
N GLN A 781 11.59 -9.19 24.26
CA GLN A 781 11.22 -9.82 22.99
C GLN A 781 10.04 -10.78 23.16
N PHE A 782 10.01 -11.56 24.25
CA PHE A 782 8.83 -12.34 24.60
C PHE A 782 7.61 -11.42 24.77
N PHE A 783 7.72 -10.34 25.54
CA PHE A 783 6.59 -9.45 25.79
C PHE A 783 6.04 -8.82 24.50
N LYS A 784 6.91 -8.24 23.65
CA LYS A 784 6.50 -7.66 22.35
C LYS A 784 5.73 -8.66 21.49
N LYS A 785 6.12 -9.93 21.48
CA LYS A 785 5.42 -11.00 20.75
C LYS A 785 4.13 -11.46 21.45
N TYR A 786 4.15 -11.59 22.77
CA TYR A 786 3.01 -12.00 23.58
C TYR A 786 1.83 -11.03 23.49
N VAL A 787 2.13 -9.72 23.46
CA VAL A 787 1.15 -8.63 23.25
C VAL A 787 0.95 -8.26 21.78
N ARG A 788 1.54 -9.03 20.85
CA ARG A 788 1.43 -8.84 19.39
C ARG A 788 1.81 -7.44 18.89
N TYR A 789 2.71 -6.74 19.58
CA TYR A 789 3.09 -5.36 19.29
C TYR A 789 3.61 -5.15 17.86
N GLU A 790 4.35 -6.11 17.31
CA GLU A 790 4.89 -6.09 15.94
C GLU A 790 3.96 -6.74 14.90
N GLU A 791 2.87 -7.39 15.34
CA GLU A 791 1.99 -8.22 14.51
C GLU A 791 0.56 -7.69 14.37
N SER A 792 0.15 -6.74 15.21
CA SER A 792 -1.13 -6.04 15.07
C SER A 792 -1.15 -5.21 13.80
N GLU A 793 -2.30 -5.08 13.16
CA GLU A 793 -2.55 -4.13 12.08
C GLU A 793 -2.63 -2.68 12.56
N TRP A 794 -2.78 -2.48 13.88
CA TRP A 794 -3.03 -1.20 14.52
C TRP A 794 -1.92 -0.82 15.52
N GLY A 795 -1.76 0.50 15.71
CA GLY A 795 -0.83 1.06 16.69
C GLY A 795 0.51 1.50 16.09
N GLY A 796 1.44 1.88 16.96
CA GLY A 796 2.85 2.01 16.63
C GLY A 796 3.54 0.64 16.71
N HIS A 797 4.50 0.38 15.83
CA HIS A 797 5.28 -0.87 15.79
C HIS A 797 6.80 -0.66 15.91
N SER A 798 7.26 0.59 15.89
CA SER A 798 8.68 0.93 16.02
C SER A 798 9.19 0.75 17.45
N GLU A 799 10.49 0.48 17.60
CA GLU A 799 11.14 0.32 18.92
C GLU A 799 11.09 1.64 19.72
N SER A 800 11.19 2.78 19.04
CA SER A 800 11.03 4.12 19.63
C SER A 800 9.63 4.36 20.17
N SER A 801 8.59 3.88 19.47
CA SER A 801 7.21 3.95 19.94
C SER A 801 7.00 3.08 21.18
N PHE A 802 7.61 1.89 21.20
CA PHE A 802 7.57 0.97 22.34
C PHE A 802 8.26 1.59 23.56
N GLU A 803 9.49 2.08 23.41
CA GLU A 803 10.21 2.81 24.46
C GLU A 803 9.45 4.02 24.98
N SER A 804 8.73 4.73 24.11
CA SER A 804 7.94 5.90 24.51
C SER A 804 6.68 5.51 25.29
N LEU A 805 6.07 4.36 24.97
CA LEU A 805 4.98 3.79 25.77
C LEU A 805 5.47 3.38 27.15
N ILE A 806 6.54 2.58 27.20
CA ILE A 806 7.11 2.07 28.44
C ILE A 806 7.53 3.21 29.37
N ARG A 807 8.16 4.27 28.83
CA ARG A 807 8.54 5.46 29.61
C ARG A 807 7.33 6.28 30.09
N ARG A 808 6.29 6.47 29.27
CA ARG A 808 5.05 7.15 29.68
C ARG A 808 4.34 6.40 30.81
N TYR A 809 4.13 5.10 30.63
CA TYR A 809 3.54 4.25 31.67
C TYR A 809 4.34 4.30 32.99
N ASN A 810 5.66 4.18 32.92
CA ASN A 810 6.52 4.31 34.11
C ASN A 810 6.37 5.67 34.81
N HIS A 811 6.30 6.76 34.04
CA HIS A 811 6.11 8.10 34.58
C HIS A 811 4.78 8.21 35.32
N TYR A 812 3.70 7.70 34.73
CA TYR A 812 2.35 7.72 35.32
C TYR A 812 2.22 6.80 36.55
N ASP A 813 2.68 5.55 36.48
CA ASP A 813 2.69 4.57 37.59
C ASP A 813 3.48 5.07 38.81
N HIS A 814 4.53 5.87 38.59
CA HIS A 814 5.36 6.45 39.65
C HIS A 814 4.98 7.90 40.01
N ASN A 815 3.95 8.47 39.38
CA ASN A 815 3.47 9.82 39.70
C ASN A 815 2.76 9.80 41.06
N LYS A 816 3.29 10.55 42.04
CA LYS A 816 2.72 10.63 43.39
C LYS A 816 1.53 11.58 43.50
N GLU A 817 1.36 12.49 42.54
CA GLU A 817 0.32 13.51 42.55
C GLU A 817 -0.96 13.01 41.88
N ASN A 818 -0.82 12.12 40.87
CA ASN A 818 -1.94 11.41 40.24
C ASN A 818 -1.55 9.95 39.97
N PRO A 819 -1.54 9.07 40.98
CA PRO A 819 -1.19 7.67 40.80
C PRO A 819 -2.27 6.92 40.02
N LEU A 820 -1.86 5.88 39.28
CA LEU A 820 -2.77 4.92 38.64
C LEU A 820 -3.92 4.52 39.57
N LEU A 821 -5.15 4.80 39.15
CA LEU A 821 -6.34 4.34 39.84
C LEU A 821 -6.29 2.82 39.94
N LYS A 822 -6.36 2.32 41.17
CA LYS A 822 -6.39 0.88 41.45
C LYS A 822 -7.68 0.28 40.92
N LEU A 823 -7.58 -0.97 40.51
CA LEU A 823 -8.71 -1.79 40.16
C LEU A 823 -9.59 -2.03 41.41
N ASP A 824 -10.91 -1.88 41.26
CA ASP A 824 -11.84 -2.18 42.35
C ASP A 824 -11.84 -3.69 42.69
N GLU A 825 -12.00 -4.03 43.97
CA GLU A 825 -11.90 -5.41 44.47
C GLU A 825 -12.94 -6.38 43.86
N THR A 826 -14.02 -5.87 43.26
CA THR A 826 -15.02 -6.68 42.54
C THR A 826 -14.51 -7.27 41.22
N TYR A 827 -13.50 -6.66 40.60
CA TYR A 827 -12.85 -7.13 39.36
C TYR A 827 -11.90 -8.31 39.61
N THR A 828 -12.48 -9.47 39.91
CA THR A 828 -11.74 -10.73 40.04
C THR A 828 -11.64 -11.45 38.69
N PRO A 829 -10.48 -12.00 38.27
CA PRO A 829 -10.38 -12.81 37.05
C PRO A 829 -11.41 -13.95 37.02
N SER A 830 -11.93 -14.29 35.83
CA SER A 830 -13.02 -15.28 35.66
C SER A 830 -12.68 -16.71 36.11
N GLY A 831 -11.40 -17.00 36.32
CA GLY A 831 -10.88 -18.37 36.26
C GLY A 831 -11.03 -18.95 34.85
N THR A 832 -10.77 -20.26 34.72
CA THR A 832 -10.76 -20.92 33.42
C THR A 832 -12.14 -21.36 32.98
N LEU A 833 -12.66 -20.71 31.95
CA LEU A 833 -13.92 -21.04 31.30
C LEU A 833 -13.67 -22.00 30.12
N LEU A 834 -14.52 -23.01 29.96
CA LEU A 834 -14.49 -23.93 28.83
C LEU A 834 -15.47 -23.47 27.75
N ILE A 835 -14.95 -22.96 26.63
CA ILE A 835 -15.76 -22.50 25.49
C ILE A 835 -15.82 -23.59 24.43
N ASN A 836 -17.02 -23.84 23.88
CA ASN A 836 -17.23 -24.79 22.80
C ASN A 836 -16.61 -24.30 21.49
N LYS A 837 -16.04 -25.23 20.72
CA LYS A 837 -15.53 -24.97 19.37
C LYS A 837 -16.50 -25.47 18.30
N VAL A 838 -16.55 -24.76 17.18
CA VAL A 838 -17.24 -25.24 15.97
C VAL A 838 -16.40 -26.33 15.31
N ASP A 839 -17.05 -27.35 14.75
CA ASP A 839 -16.36 -28.51 14.17
C ASP A 839 -15.55 -28.14 12.93
N ALA A 840 -14.22 -28.25 13.04
CA ALA A 840 -13.28 -27.97 11.96
C ALA A 840 -13.37 -28.97 10.79
N GLU A 841 -13.78 -30.22 11.03
CA GLU A 841 -14.00 -31.19 9.96
C GLU A 841 -15.27 -30.80 9.18
N ALA A 842 -16.38 -30.51 9.88
CA ALA A 842 -17.60 -30.03 9.25
C ALA A 842 -17.41 -28.72 8.45
N ARG A 843 -16.48 -27.85 8.88
CA ARG A 843 -16.07 -26.64 8.13
C ARG A 843 -15.35 -26.94 6.83
N SER A 844 -14.48 -27.95 6.82
CA SER A 844 -13.80 -28.38 5.60
C SER A 844 -14.78 -28.97 4.57
N GLU A 845 -15.91 -29.49 5.04
CA GLU A 845 -17.04 -29.99 4.23
C GLU A 845 -18.13 -28.94 3.99
N PHE A 846 -17.95 -27.67 4.40
CA PHE A 846 -18.99 -26.65 4.31
C PHE A 846 -19.26 -26.23 2.85
N VAL A 847 -20.42 -26.63 2.34
CA VAL A 847 -20.88 -26.27 0.99
C VAL A 847 -21.47 -24.86 1.01
N TYR A 848 -20.66 -23.87 0.61
CA TYR A 848 -21.07 -22.48 0.39
C TYR A 848 -22.23 -22.35 -0.61
N SER A 849 -23.11 -21.37 -0.43
CA SER A 849 -24.26 -21.11 -1.29
C SER A 849 -23.85 -20.48 -2.63
N GLU A 850 -24.67 -20.67 -3.68
CA GLU A 850 -24.42 -20.06 -4.99
C GLU A 850 -24.38 -18.52 -4.91
N GLN A 851 -25.25 -17.93 -4.07
CA GLN A 851 -25.33 -16.47 -3.88
C GLN A 851 -24.04 -15.94 -3.23
N PHE A 852 -23.53 -16.62 -2.21
CA PHE A 852 -22.22 -16.32 -1.63
C PHE A 852 -21.11 -16.45 -2.66
N ILE A 853 -20.99 -17.60 -3.34
CA ILE A 853 -19.90 -17.86 -4.29
C ILE A 853 -19.89 -16.79 -5.39
N HIS A 854 -21.07 -16.45 -5.91
CA HIS A 854 -21.22 -15.38 -6.89
C HIS A 854 -20.78 -14.01 -6.34
N ARG A 855 -21.24 -13.64 -5.13
CA ARG A 855 -20.93 -12.33 -4.54
C ARG A 855 -19.47 -12.19 -4.12
N PHE A 856 -18.90 -13.22 -3.50
CA PHE A 856 -17.48 -13.29 -3.13
C PHE A 856 -16.60 -13.12 -4.37
N ASN A 857 -16.93 -13.83 -5.47
CA ASN A 857 -16.18 -13.69 -6.73
C ASN A 857 -16.33 -12.29 -7.33
N ILE A 858 -17.51 -11.66 -7.31
CA ILE A 858 -17.66 -10.26 -7.78
C ILE A 858 -16.78 -9.30 -7.00
N LEU A 859 -16.78 -9.39 -5.67
CA LEU A 859 -16.00 -8.51 -4.79
C LEU A 859 -14.50 -8.79 -4.97
N LYS A 860 -14.07 -10.06 -4.93
CA LYS A 860 -12.69 -10.48 -5.16
C LYS A 860 -12.16 -10.04 -6.53
N GLN A 861 -12.93 -10.19 -7.62
CA GLN A 861 -12.51 -9.75 -8.96
C GLN A 861 -12.44 -8.22 -9.08
N SER A 862 -13.39 -7.49 -8.47
CA SER A 862 -13.33 -6.02 -8.46
C SER A 862 -12.10 -5.52 -7.68
N LEU A 863 -11.75 -6.18 -6.58
CA LEU A 863 -10.55 -5.88 -5.78
C LEU A 863 -9.25 -6.30 -6.51
N LEU A 864 -9.24 -7.46 -7.17
CA LEU A 864 -8.15 -7.92 -8.02
C LEU A 864 -7.74 -6.87 -9.06
N GLU A 865 -8.70 -6.42 -9.86
CA GLU A 865 -8.43 -5.38 -10.86
C GLU A 865 -7.97 -4.06 -10.23
N ALA A 866 -8.49 -3.69 -9.05
CA ALA A 866 -8.01 -2.53 -8.31
C ALA A 866 -6.53 -2.68 -7.88
N THR A 867 -6.12 -3.85 -7.37
CA THR A 867 -4.71 -4.10 -6.97
C THR A 867 -3.72 -4.02 -8.15
N LYS A 868 -4.12 -4.45 -9.35
CA LYS A 868 -3.26 -4.39 -10.56
C LYS A 868 -2.88 -2.97 -10.95
N LEU A 869 -3.71 -1.98 -10.61
CA LEU A 869 -3.41 -0.58 -10.91
C LEU A 869 -2.15 -0.07 -10.20
N PHE A 870 -1.74 -0.74 -9.11
CA PHE A 870 -0.52 -0.44 -8.33
C PHE A 870 0.70 -1.26 -8.76
N SER A 871 0.56 -2.34 -9.54
CA SER A 871 1.70 -3.10 -10.07
C SER A 871 2.31 -2.49 -11.33
N ASP A 872 1.53 -1.69 -12.07
CA ASP A 872 1.95 -1.19 -13.37
C ASP A 872 2.65 0.16 -13.26
N LYS A 873 3.86 0.27 -13.82
CA LYS A 873 4.57 1.56 -14.00
C LYS A 873 3.93 2.47 -15.07
N GLN A 874 2.72 2.16 -15.55
CA GLN A 874 2.08 2.81 -16.68
C GLN A 874 1.14 3.96 -16.26
N GLY A 875 1.76 5.07 -15.86
CA GLY A 875 1.08 6.37 -15.71
C GLY A 875 0.14 6.51 -14.50
N PRO A 876 -0.67 7.59 -14.43
CA PRO A 876 -1.52 7.87 -13.29
C PRO A 876 -2.65 6.82 -13.14
N VAL A 877 -2.56 6.02 -12.07
CA VAL A 877 -3.49 4.96 -11.62
C VAL A 877 -4.94 5.22 -12.02
N PHE A 878 -5.50 6.36 -11.58
CA PHE A 878 -6.91 6.70 -11.74
C PHE A 878 -7.33 7.09 -13.17
N ASN A 879 -6.42 7.57 -14.03
CA ASN A 879 -6.78 7.96 -15.40
C ASN A 879 -7.31 6.78 -16.21
N ARG A 880 -6.77 5.57 -16.00
CA ARG A 880 -7.22 4.34 -16.69
C ARG A 880 -8.65 3.98 -16.29
N LEU A 881 -8.96 4.06 -14.99
CA LEU A 881 -10.33 3.85 -14.49
C LEU A 881 -11.31 4.90 -15.00
N TYR A 882 -10.95 6.20 -14.97
CA TYR A 882 -11.82 7.25 -15.52
C TYR A 882 -12.08 7.07 -17.02
N THR A 883 -11.10 6.62 -17.80
CA THR A 883 -11.32 6.29 -19.23
C THR A 883 -12.30 5.11 -19.38
N LYS A 884 -12.15 4.03 -18.60
CA LYS A 884 -13.08 2.88 -18.61
C LYS A 884 -14.51 3.29 -18.22
N VAL A 885 -14.68 4.19 -17.22
CA VAL A 885 -16.00 4.76 -16.89
C VAL A 885 -16.56 5.57 -18.05
N GLU A 886 -15.75 6.42 -18.69
CA GLU A 886 -16.20 7.26 -19.82
C GLU A 886 -16.61 6.44 -21.05
N GLU A 887 -15.89 5.35 -21.35
CA GLU A 887 -16.22 4.43 -22.43
C GLU A 887 -17.53 3.69 -22.15
N LEU A 888 -17.69 3.14 -20.94
CA LEU A 888 -18.93 2.49 -20.53
C LEU A 888 -20.11 3.47 -20.45
N ARG A 889 -19.90 4.70 -19.95
CA ARG A 889 -20.92 5.78 -19.93
C ARG A 889 -21.42 6.08 -21.34
N LYS A 890 -20.52 6.19 -22.32
CA LYS A 890 -20.89 6.38 -23.73
C LYS A 890 -21.63 5.17 -24.31
N SER A 891 -21.19 3.95 -23.98
CA SER A 891 -21.87 2.72 -24.39
C SER A 891 -23.33 2.66 -23.88
N VAL A 892 -23.54 2.95 -22.60
CA VAL A 892 -24.88 3.03 -21.99
C VAL A 892 -25.74 4.12 -22.63
N ILE A 893 -25.18 5.31 -22.90
CA ILE A 893 -25.89 6.38 -23.62
C ILE A 893 -26.35 5.88 -25.00
N SER A 894 -25.46 5.28 -25.79
CA SER A 894 -25.80 4.75 -27.13
C SER A 894 -26.90 3.69 -27.05
N GLY A 895 -26.84 2.76 -26.09
CA GLY A 895 -27.87 1.73 -25.90
C GLY A 895 -29.23 2.28 -25.45
N LEU A 896 -29.26 3.40 -24.71
CA LEU A 896 -30.50 4.11 -24.38
C LEU A 896 -31.06 4.89 -25.58
N GLU A 897 -30.19 5.50 -26.38
CA GLU A 897 -30.58 6.19 -27.62
C GLU A 897 -31.15 5.20 -28.65
N GLU A 898 -30.55 4.03 -28.80
CA GLU A 898 -31.08 2.94 -29.65
C GLU A 898 -32.44 2.45 -29.14
N LYS A 899 -32.61 2.22 -27.83
CA LYS A 899 -33.90 1.84 -27.24
C LYS A 899 -34.98 2.89 -27.49
N LEU A 900 -34.63 4.18 -27.46
CA LEU A 900 -35.55 5.29 -27.73
C LEU A 900 -35.96 5.35 -29.20
N GLN A 901 -35.04 5.05 -30.13
CA GLN A 901 -35.30 5.04 -31.57
C GLN A 901 -36.09 3.80 -32.04
N ASN A 902 -35.72 2.61 -31.57
CA ASN A 902 -36.25 1.33 -32.07
C ASN A 902 -37.61 0.94 -31.46
N SER A 903 -38.15 1.72 -30.53
CA SER A 903 -39.39 1.37 -29.81
C SER A 903 -40.57 2.26 -30.21
N GLU A 904 -41.19 1.91 -31.34
CA GLU A 904 -42.38 2.58 -31.87
C GLU A 904 -43.54 2.64 -30.86
N ASN A 905 -43.65 1.65 -29.97
CA ASN A 905 -44.73 1.48 -28.98
C ASN A 905 -44.36 1.87 -27.53
N LEU A 906 -43.30 2.65 -27.27
CA LEU A 906 -43.05 3.16 -25.92
C LEU A 906 -44.13 4.18 -25.51
N HIS A 907 -44.76 3.96 -24.35
CA HIS A 907 -45.60 4.95 -23.69
C HIS A 907 -44.81 6.25 -23.41
N GLU A 908 -45.47 7.41 -23.52
CA GLU A 908 -44.83 8.73 -23.38
C GLU A 908 -43.96 8.85 -22.12
N LYS A 909 -44.50 8.46 -20.95
CA LYS A 909 -43.78 8.47 -19.66
C LYS A 909 -42.48 7.65 -19.67
N ALA A 910 -42.40 6.60 -20.48
CA ALA A 910 -41.19 5.79 -20.64
C ALA A 910 -40.17 6.47 -21.58
N ARG A 911 -40.63 7.17 -22.62
CA ARG A 911 -39.78 8.03 -23.48
C ARG A 911 -39.20 9.20 -22.69
N GLU A 912 -40.02 9.86 -21.87
CA GLU A 912 -39.57 10.92 -20.96
C GLU A 912 -38.50 10.41 -19.99
N ASN A 913 -38.70 9.25 -19.37
CA ASN A 913 -37.75 8.64 -18.44
C ASN A 913 -36.40 8.31 -19.12
N ILE A 914 -36.41 7.61 -20.26
CA ILE A 914 -35.19 7.29 -21.02
C ILE A 914 -34.48 8.56 -21.48
N SER A 915 -35.22 9.58 -21.93
CA SER A 915 -34.66 10.88 -22.32
C SER A 915 -34.05 11.64 -21.13
N GLY A 916 -34.64 11.51 -19.93
CA GLY A 916 -34.09 11.98 -18.67
C GLY A 916 -32.76 11.29 -18.34
N GLN A 917 -32.74 9.95 -18.36
CA GLN A 917 -31.54 9.14 -18.11
C GLN A 917 -30.38 9.49 -19.07
N ILE A 918 -30.66 9.65 -20.38
CA ILE A 918 -29.65 10.08 -21.37
C ILE A 918 -29.11 11.47 -21.02
N ARG A 919 -29.99 12.41 -20.65
CA ARG A 919 -29.61 13.79 -20.27
C ARG A 919 -28.74 13.78 -19.01
N ASP A 920 -29.13 13.01 -18.00
CA ASP A 920 -28.38 12.90 -16.74
C ASP A 920 -27.00 12.26 -16.94
N LEU A 921 -26.91 11.19 -17.73
CA LEU A 921 -25.63 10.59 -18.08
C LEU A 921 -24.75 11.55 -18.88
N LYS A 922 -25.27 12.24 -19.90
CA LYS A 922 -24.50 13.23 -20.69
C LYS A 922 -23.96 14.37 -19.81
N ASN A 923 -24.77 14.85 -18.86
CA ASN A 923 -24.42 15.93 -17.93
C ASN A 923 -23.52 15.49 -16.76
N THR A 924 -23.22 14.21 -16.62
CA THR A 924 -22.34 13.69 -15.55
C THR A 924 -20.87 13.87 -15.95
N ASP A 925 -20.13 14.71 -15.21
CA ASP A 925 -18.67 14.83 -15.34
C ASP A 925 -18.00 13.88 -14.36
N THR A 926 -17.54 12.73 -14.87
CA THR A 926 -16.93 11.65 -14.10
C THR A 926 -15.64 12.04 -13.38
N ARG A 927 -15.00 13.16 -13.75
CA ARG A 927 -13.75 13.65 -13.14
C ARG A 927 -13.97 14.72 -12.07
N ASN A 928 -15.19 15.22 -11.91
CA ASN A 928 -15.50 16.24 -10.90
C ASN A 928 -15.62 15.62 -9.49
N LEU A 929 -14.50 15.60 -8.77
CA LEU A 929 -14.42 15.15 -7.37
C LEU A 929 -15.36 15.93 -6.43
N SER A 930 -15.65 17.21 -6.72
CA SER A 930 -16.55 18.01 -5.88
C SER A 930 -18.03 17.68 -6.06
N ALA A 931 -18.37 16.78 -6.99
CA ALA A 931 -19.72 16.27 -7.23
C ALA A 931 -19.80 14.75 -7.04
N ILE A 932 -18.86 14.14 -6.31
CA ILE A 932 -18.67 12.68 -6.25
C ILE A 932 -19.93 11.91 -5.81
N GLN A 933 -20.67 12.38 -4.79
CA GLN A 933 -21.95 11.79 -4.37
C GLN A 933 -22.95 11.74 -5.53
N THR A 934 -23.17 12.89 -6.19
CA THR A 934 -24.15 13.06 -7.28
C THR A 934 -23.75 12.25 -8.51
N ASN A 935 -22.48 12.29 -8.88
CA ASN A 935 -21.93 11.55 -10.01
C ASN A 935 -22.05 10.03 -9.78
N PHE A 936 -21.57 9.54 -8.63
CA PHE A 936 -21.68 8.13 -8.27
C PHE A 936 -23.15 7.70 -8.25
N THR A 937 -24.04 8.49 -7.64
CA THR A 937 -25.48 8.19 -7.54
C THR A 937 -26.15 8.05 -8.92
N LYS A 938 -25.78 8.88 -9.91
CA LYS A 938 -26.29 8.78 -11.28
C LYS A 938 -25.73 7.57 -12.03
N LEU A 939 -24.44 7.28 -11.86
CA LEU A 939 -23.79 6.14 -12.50
C LEU A 939 -24.25 4.80 -11.87
N ALA A 940 -24.61 4.81 -10.58
CA ALA A 940 -25.12 3.68 -9.81
C ALA A 940 -26.53 3.19 -10.21
N ASP A 941 -27.22 3.91 -11.10
CA ASP A 941 -28.50 3.45 -11.66
C ASP A 941 -28.32 2.51 -12.88
N PHE A 942 -27.07 2.27 -13.33
CA PHE A 942 -26.75 1.44 -14.49
C PHE A 942 -25.83 0.25 -14.09
N PRO A 943 -26.35 -1.00 -14.06
CA PRO A 943 -25.59 -2.18 -13.67
C PRO A 943 -24.28 -2.41 -14.44
N GLU A 944 -24.23 -1.98 -15.69
CA GLU A 944 -23.06 -2.04 -16.57
C GLU A 944 -21.84 -1.28 -16.01
N LEU A 945 -22.06 -0.29 -15.15
CA LEU A 945 -21.01 0.50 -14.51
C LEU A 945 -20.57 -0.08 -13.15
N TYR A 946 -21.26 -1.08 -12.59
CA TYR A 946 -21.05 -1.52 -11.20
C TYR A 946 -19.66 -2.07 -10.94
N GLU A 947 -19.05 -2.73 -11.92
CA GLU A 947 -17.69 -3.27 -11.78
C GLU A 947 -16.64 -2.17 -11.72
N VAL A 948 -16.67 -1.21 -12.67
CA VAL A 948 -15.70 -0.12 -12.70
C VAL A 948 -15.88 0.85 -11.53
N LEU A 949 -17.12 1.06 -11.07
CA LEU A 949 -17.40 1.83 -9.85
C LEU A 949 -16.78 1.16 -8.61
N ARG A 950 -16.93 -0.17 -8.44
CA ARG A 950 -16.23 -0.91 -7.37
C ARG A 950 -14.71 -0.82 -7.50
N GLN A 951 -14.16 -0.93 -8.71
CA GLN A 951 -12.72 -0.81 -8.95
C GLN A 951 -12.17 0.56 -8.53
N ILE A 952 -12.89 1.65 -8.81
CA ILE A 952 -12.54 3.01 -8.33
C ILE A 952 -12.59 3.08 -6.81
N VAL A 953 -13.71 2.61 -6.23
CA VAL A 953 -13.95 2.65 -4.79
C VAL A 953 -12.85 1.90 -4.02
N PHE A 954 -12.53 0.67 -4.43
CA PHE A 954 -11.47 -0.13 -3.82
C PHE A 954 -10.06 0.42 -4.13
N ALA A 955 -9.80 0.95 -5.33
CA ALA A 955 -8.49 1.54 -5.64
C ALA A 955 -8.19 2.78 -4.78
N ILE A 956 -9.20 3.59 -4.45
CA ILE A 956 -9.04 4.73 -3.53
C ILE A 956 -8.83 4.21 -2.10
N SER A 957 -9.62 3.25 -1.62
CA SER A 957 -9.42 2.67 -0.28
C SER A 957 -8.04 2.04 -0.10
N LEU A 958 -7.51 1.35 -1.12
CA LEU A 958 -6.16 0.79 -1.14
C LEU A 958 -5.05 1.84 -1.24
N PHE A 959 -5.35 3.00 -1.84
CA PHE A 959 -4.42 4.13 -1.91
C PHE A 959 -4.35 4.88 -0.57
N GLU A 960 -5.48 5.09 0.10
CA GLU A 960 -5.53 5.64 1.47
C GLU A 960 -5.00 4.64 2.52
N ASN A 961 -5.07 3.32 2.26
CA ASN A 961 -4.60 2.26 3.17
C ASN A 961 -3.57 1.30 2.53
N PRO A 962 -2.29 1.71 2.36
CA PRO A 962 -1.28 0.92 1.65
C PRO A 962 -0.95 -0.46 2.26
N THR A 963 -1.18 -0.68 3.55
CA THR A 963 -1.02 -1.99 4.21
C THR A 963 -1.98 -3.02 3.62
N LYS A 964 -3.25 -2.64 3.43
CA LYS A 964 -4.31 -3.47 2.85
C LYS A 964 -4.04 -3.87 1.40
N LEU A 965 -3.13 -3.21 0.68
CA LEU A 965 -2.72 -3.60 -0.68
C LEU A 965 -1.97 -4.94 -0.71
N GLU A 966 -1.11 -5.23 0.27
CA GLU A 966 -0.38 -6.51 0.31
C GLU A 966 -1.27 -7.66 0.80
N GLU A 967 -2.19 -7.38 1.73
CA GLU A 967 -3.24 -8.32 2.14
C GLU A 967 -4.20 -8.65 0.99
N ALA A 968 -4.66 -7.64 0.25
CA ALA A 968 -5.46 -7.84 -0.96
C ALA A 968 -4.73 -8.72 -1.98
N LYS A 969 -3.42 -8.51 -2.19
CA LYS A 969 -2.54 -9.34 -3.05
C LYS A 969 -2.35 -10.78 -2.55
N LYS A 970 -2.64 -11.07 -1.27
CA LYS A 970 -2.66 -12.42 -0.70
C LYS A 970 -3.99 -13.11 -1.00
N LEU A 971 -5.12 -12.43 -0.74
CA LEU A 971 -6.47 -12.89 -1.06
C LEU A 971 -6.62 -13.32 -2.54
N VAL A 972 -5.89 -12.69 -3.46
CA VAL A 972 -5.77 -13.11 -4.87
C VAL A 972 -5.46 -14.60 -5.02
N ARG A 973 -4.39 -15.03 -4.35
CA ARG A 973 -3.74 -16.34 -4.53
C ARG A 973 -4.50 -17.45 -3.83
N GLU A 974 -5.15 -17.08 -2.73
CA GLU A 974 -5.86 -17.99 -1.84
C GLU A 974 -7.35 -18.09 -2.24
N GLY A 975 -7.97 -19.23 -1.94
CA GLY A 975 -9.35 -19.52 -2.33
C GLY A 975 -10.39 -18.81 -1.46
N ILE A 976 -11.64 -19.28 -1.58
CA ILE A 976 -12.64 -19.07 -0.54
C ILE A 976 -12.13 -19.76 0.74
N SER A 977 -12.05 -19.01 1.84
CA SER A 977 -11.83 -19.53 3.20
C SER A 977 -12.58 -18.64 4.20
N PHE A 978 -12.62 -19.05 5.47
CA PHE A 978 -13.25 -18.27 6.54
C PHE A 978 -12.53 -16.94 6.78
N GLU A 979 -11.21 -16.99 6.86
CA GLU A 979 -10.32 -15.86 7.06
C GLU A 979 -10.44 -14.89 5.88
N ASN A 980 -10.43 -15.41 4.65
CA ASN A 980 -10.58 -14.63 3.43
C ASN A 980 -11.97 -14.02 3.27
N ASN A 981 -13.02 -14.70 3.73
CA ASN A 981 -14.37 -14.13 3.77
C ASN A 981 -14.45 -12.99 4.79
N SER A 982 -13.99 -13.23 6.02
CA SER A 982 -14.05 -12.24 7.09
C SER A 982 -13.19 -11.01 6.80
N TRP A 983 -11.98 -11.19 6.27
CA TRP A 983 -11.13 -10.11 5.79
C TRP A 983 -11.81 -9.30 4.68
N LEU A 984 -12.45 -9.95 3.71
CA LEU A 984 -13.14 -9.27 2.62
C LEU A 984 -14.39 -8.53 3.11
N ILE A 985 -15.11 -9.06 4.11
CA ILE A 985 -16.18 -8.34 4.79
C ILE A 985 -15.62 -7.09 5.47
N ASN A 986 -14.55 -7.21 6.26
CA ASN A 986 -13.94 -6.09 6.97
C ASN A 986 -13.42 -5.01 5.98
N PHE A 987 -12.61 -5.38 4.98
CA PHE A 987 -12.08 -4.45 3.99
C PHE A 987 -13.18 -3.70 3.21
N VAL A 988 -14.29 -4.37 2.86
CA VAL A 988 -15.37 -3.74 2.09
C VAL A 988 -16.34 -2.96 2.98
N ALA A 989 -16.76 -3.52 4.12
CA ALA A 989 -17.70 -2.85 5.02
C ALA A 989 -17.03 -1.72 5.81
N HIS A 990 -15.93 -2.00 6.49
CA HIS A 990 -15.26 -1.06 7.37
C HIS A 990 -14.33 -0.12 6.58
N THR A 991 -13.18 -0.62 6.10
CA THR A 991 -12.16 0.24 5.49
C THR A 991 -12.66 0.95 4.25
N THR A 992 -13.39 0.26 3.38
CA THR A 992 -13.95 0.88 2.19
C THR A 992 -15.17 1.73 2.51
N ASN A 993 -16.29 1.14 2.93
CA ASN A 993 -17.52 1.93 3.03
C ASN A 993 -17.41 2.98 4.14
N GLU A 994 -17.14 2.57 5.38
CA GLU A 994 -17.13 3.47 6.55
C GLU A 994 -15.94 4.45 6.53
N GLU A 995 -14.71 3.96 6.65
CA GLU A 995 -13.52 4.82 6.86
C GLU A 995 -13.18 5.68 5.63
N THR A 996 -13.12 5.06 4.44
CA THR A 996 -12.74 5.79 3.21
C THR A 996 -13.89 6.65 2.70
N TRP A 997 -15.12 6.09 2.62
CA TRP A 997 -16.15 6.64 1.74
C TRP A 997 -17.35 7.32 2.39
N LYS A 998 -17.75 7.00 3.64
CA LYS A 998 -18.97 7.55 4.30
C LYS A 998 -18.99 9.08 4.31
N LYS A 999 -17.83 9.71 4.54
CA LYS A 999 -17.62 11.18 4.50
C LYS A 999 -18.02 11.85 3.18
N TYR A 1000 -18.08 11.11 2.07
CA TYR A 1000 -18.47 11.61 0.75
C TYR A 1000 -19.96 11.36 0.40
N PHE A 1001 -20.73 10.69 1.27
CA PHE A 1001 -22.14 10.37 1.08
C PHE A 1001 -23.04 10.78 2.27
N PRO A 1002 -23.08 12.08 2.64
CA PRO A 1002 -23.99 12.57 3.70
C PRO A 1002 -25.48 12.37 3.41
N ASP A 1003 -25.90 12.17 2.16
CA ASP A 1003 -27.29 11.82 1.84
C ASP A 1003 -27.57 10.32 2.06
N LYS A 1004 -28.59 10.01 2.87
CA LYS A 1004 -28.95 8.65 3.29
C LYS A 1004 -29.37 7.72 2.13
N GLU A 1005 -30.02 8.23 1.09
CA GLU A 1005 -30.43 7.40 -0.05
C GLU A 1005 -29.27 7.21 -1.06
N ALA A 1006 -28.40 8.21 -1.23
CA ALA A 1006 -27.14 8.06 -1.96
C ALA A 1006 -26.22 7.03 -1.28
N TRP A 1007 -26.09 7.09 0.05
CA TRP A 1007 -25.36 6.12 0.85
C TRP A 1007 -25.89 4.69 0.70
N LYS A 1008 -27.21 4.53 0.72
CA LYS A 1008 -27.90 3.25 0.49
C LYS A 1008 -27.68 2.70 -0.92
N LYS A 1009 -27.60 3.56 -1.96
CA LYS A 1009 -27.20 3.15 -3.31
C LYS A 1009 -25.73 2.71 -3.37
N PHE A 1010 -24.84 3.44 -2.72
CA PHE A 1010 -23.40 3.12 -2.64
C PHE A 1010 -23.17 1.76 -1.94
N THR A 1011 -23.68 1.60 -0.73
CA THR A 1011 -23.59 0.34 0.03
C THR A 1011 -24.29 -0.82 -0.67
N LYS A 1012 -25.36 -0.60 -1.45
CA LYS A 1012 -25.95 -1.66 -2.30
C LYS A 1012 -24.96 -2.22 -3.35
N ILE A 1013 -24.18 -1.36 -4.00
CA ILE A 1013 -23.18 -1.80 -5.01
C ILE A 1013 -22.04 -2.58 -4.32
N ASN A 1014 -21.66 -2.18 -3.11
CA ASN A 1014 -20.56 -2.73 -2.31
C ASN A 1014 -21.02 -3.78 -1.28
N SER A 1015 -22.30 -4.13 -1.21
CA SER A 1015 -22.90 -4.96 -0.16
C SER A 1015 -22.15 -6.27 0.10
N VAL A 1016 -21.93 -6.55 1.37
CA VAL A 1016 -21.33 -7.80 1.90
C VAL A 1016 -22.38 -8.71 2.54
N LEU A 1017 -23.67 -8.43 2.40
CA LEU A 1017 -24.74 -9.14 3.11
C LEU A 1017 -24.69 -10.66 2.88
N ALA A 1018 -24.56 -11.11 1.63
CA ALA A 1018 -24.43 -12.54 1.31
C ALA A 1018 -23.16 -13.20 1.89
N LEU A 1019 -22.10 -12.41 2.16
CA LEU A 1019 -20.87 -12.88 2.83
C LEU A 1019 -21.09 -13.01 4.34
N GLN A 1020 -21.83 -12.07 4.94
CA GLN A 1020 -22.23 -12.09 6.36
C GLN A 1020 -23.21 -13.21 6.69
N GLU A 1021 -24.25 -13.40 5.87
CA GLU A 1021 -25.24 -14.47 5.99
C GLU A 1021 -24.58 -15.86 5.93
N GLU A 1022 -23.64 -16.03 5.00
CA GLU A 1022 -22.89 -17.27 4.85
C GLU A 1022 -21.97 -17.56 6.04
N LEU A 1023 -21.31 -16.52 6.56
CA LEU A 1023 -20.46 -16.61 7.74
C LEU A 1023 -21.27 -16.97 8.99
N ALA A 1024 -22.49 -16.45 9.12
CA ALA A 1024 -23.45 -16.83 10.15
C ALA A 1024 -23.96 -18.28 9.98
N ARG A 1025 -24.25 -18.72 8.74
CA ARG A 1025 -24.65 -20.11 8.46
C ARG A 1025 -23.58 -21.12 8.87
N ALA A 1026 -22.31 -20.78 8.68
CA ALA A 1026 -21.18 -21.60 9.08
C ALA A 1026 -20.91 -21.65 10.60
N GLN A 1027 -21.36 -20.65 11.36
CA GLN A 1027 -21.35 -20.71 12.84
C GLN A 1027 -22.36 -21.70 13.38
N ASN A 1028 -23.46 -21.93 12.67
CA ASN A 1028 -24.52 -22.87 13.05
C ASN A 1028 -24.19 -24.34 12.68
N GLN A 1029 -22.92 -24.66 12.43
CA GLN A 1029 -22.47 -26.04 12.24
C GLN A 1029 -22.36 -26.79 13.58
N GLY A 1030 -22.16 -28.11 13.52
CA GLY A 1030 -21.95 -28.95 14.69
C GLY A 1030 -20.79 -28.45 15.58
N LEU A 1031 -20.92 -28.66 16.89
CA LEU A 1031 -19.89 -28.31 17.87
C LEU A 1031 -18.98 -29.52 18.13
N ARG A 1032 -17.66 -29.32 18.10
CA ARG A 1032 -16.69 -30.39 18.39
C ARG A 1032 -15.46 -29.87 19.12
N GLY A 1033 -15.25 -30.41 20.31
CA GLY A 1033 -14.17 -30.01 21.20
C GLY A 1033 -14.46 -28.71 21.96
N ARG A 1034 -13.52 -28.36 22.84
CA ARG A 1034 -13.56 -27.15 23.67
C ARG A 1034 -12.17 -26.55 23.77
N THR A 1035 -12.11 -25.27 24.13
CA THR A 1035 -10.87 -24.59 24.51
C THR A 1035 -11.06 -23.85 25.83
N THR A 1036 -9.96 -23.40 26.42
CA THR A 1036 -9.96 -22.71 27.71
C THR A 1036 -9.72 -21.23 27.49
N LEU A 1037 -10.54 -20.38 28.10
CA LEU A 1037 -10.39 -18.93 28.11
C LEU A 1037 -10.51 -18.40 29.55
N ASP A 1038 -9.57 -17.55 29.92
CA ASP A 1038 -9.59 -16.73 31.13
C ASP A 1038 -9.83 -15.27 30.72
N PHE A 1039 -10.71 -14.56 31.43
CA PHE A 1039 -10.86 -13.10 31.35
C PHE A 1039 -10.17 -12.46 32.55
N ILE A 1040 -9.22 -11.57 32.31
CA ILE A 1040 -8.37 -10.96 33.33
C ILE A 1040 -8.51 -9.44 33.27
N PRO A 1041 -9.14 -8.81 34.28
CA PRO A 1041 -9.25 -7.35 34.34
C PRO A 1041 -7.90 -6.72 34.70
N THR A 1042 -7.62 -5.56 34.13
CA THR A 1042 -6.38 -4.81 34.37
C THR A 1042 -6.51 -3.34 34.03
N ARG A 1043 -5.78 -2.52 34.79
CA ARG A 1043 -5.48 -1.12 34.51
C ARG A 1043 -3.97 -0.86 34.32
N GLY A 1044 -3.16 -1.93 34.28
CA GLY A 1044 -1.72 -1.85 34.06
C GLY A 1044 -1.36 -1.84 32.57
N MET A 1045 -0.09 -2.06 32.23
CA MET A 1045 0.43 -2.01 30.85
C MET A 1045 -0.37 -2.82 29.80
N LEU A 1046 -1.02 -3.91 30.19
CA LEU A 1046 -1.86 -4.67 29.27
C LEU A 1046 -3.12 -3.91 28.83
N MET A 1047 -3.59 -2.91 29.60
CA MET A 1047 -4.63 -1.95 29.18
C MET A 1047 -4.12 -1.04 28.06
N GLU A 1048 -2.93 -0.48 28.20
CA GLU A 1048 -2.29 0.37 27.18
C GLU A 1048 -2.05 -0.38 25.86
N LEU A 1049 -1.69 -1.66 25.96
CA LEU A 1049 -1.47 -2.56 24.82
C LEU A 1049 -2.73 -3.33 24.41
N SER A 1050 -3.88 -3.07 25.03
CA SER A 1050 -5.10 -3.85 24.80
C SER A 1050 -5.57 -3.79 23.34
N GLY A 1051 -5.31 -2.68 22.65
CA GLY A 1051 -5.62 -2.54 21.22
C GLY A 1051 -4.69 -3.37 20.32
N HIS A 1052 -3.39 -3.47 20.63
CA HIS A 1052 -2.47 -4.39 19.94
C HIS A 1052 -2.84 -5.86 20.20
N ILE A 1053 -3.23 -6.17 21.45
CA ILE A 1053 -3.68 -7.51 21.88
C ILE A 1053 -5.00 -7.91 21.20
N ALA A 1054 -5.93 -6.97 21.09
CA ALA A 1054 -7.23 -7.15 20.44
C ALA A 1054 -7.17 -7.04 18.91
N ASP A 1055 -6.10 -6.47 18.37
CA ASP A 1055 -5.95 -6.07 16.97
C ASP A 1055 -7.07 -5.12 16.52
N ALA A 1056 -7.14 -3.97 17.21
CA ALA A 1056 -8.23 -3.01 17.16
C ALA A 1056 -7.77 -1.55 17.19
N CYS A 1057 -8.64 -0.64 16.75
CA CYS A 1057 -8.31 0.75 16.43
C CYS A 1057 -7.80 1.60 17.61
N TRP A 1058 -8.03 1.20 18.87
CA TRP A 1058 -7.49 1.85 20.08
C TRP A 1058 -6.06 1.40 20.44
N ALA A 1059 -5.38 0.66 19.57
CA ALA A 1059 -3.96 0.36 19.75
C ALA A 1059 -3.13 1.65 19.78
N TYR A 1060 -2.31 1.79 20.82
CA TYR A 1060 -1.49 2.97 21.05
C TYR A 1060 -0.62 3.30 19.83
N ASN A 1061 -0.78 4.51 19.27
CA ASN A 1061 0.03 5.03 18.17
C ASN A 1061 0.53 6.45 18.47
N PRO A 1062 1.81 6.63 18.85
CA PRO A 1062 2.37 7.93 19.20
C PRO A 1062 2.67 8.82 17.98
N GLU A 1063 2.59 8.28 16.76
CA GLU A 1063 2.80 9.02 15.52
C GLU A 1063 1.48 9.67 15.04
N ARG A 1064 0.31 9.13 15.41
CA ARG A 1064 -1.01 9.76 15.14
C ARG A 1064 -1.37 10.86 16.13
N THR A 1065 -0.85 10.84 17.36
CA THR A 1065 -1.17 11.85 18.39
C THR A 1065 -0.56 13.24 18.13
N TYR A 1066 0.28 13.40 17.10
CA TYR A 1066 1.01 14.64 16.83
C TYR A 1066 0.27 15.65 15.93
N ASP A 1067 -0.71 15.22 15.14
CA ASP A 1067 -1.37 16.08 14.14
C ASP A 1067 -2.66 16.77 14.64
N GLU A 1068 -3.22 16.33 15.78
CA GLU A 1068 -4.48 16.87 16.34
C GLU A 1068 -4.30 17.77 17.58
N TYR A 1069 -3.11 17.77 18.20
CA TYR A 1069 -2.80 18.56 19.39
C TYR A 1069 -1.50 19.36 19.16
N GLU A 1070 -1.61 20.64 18.80
CA GLU A 1070 -0.47 21.51 18.41
C GLU A 1070 0.43 21.98 19.58
N GLU A 1071 0.15 21.59 20.83
CA GLU A 1071 0.94 22.06 21.99
C GLU A 1071 2.14 21.13 22.28
N GLU A 1072 3.36 21.61 21.95
CA GLU A 1072 4.63 20.84 21.92
C GLU A 1072 5.07 20.17 23.25
N ASP A 1073 4.39 20.40 24.37
CA ASP A 1073 4.76 19.89 25.70
C ASP A 1073 3.81 18.79 26.26
N ASP A 1074 2.62 18.57 25.68
CA ASP A 1074 1.65 17.59 26.19
C ASP A 1074 1.78 16.23 25.48
N TYR A 1075 2.65 15.37 26.02
CA TYR A 1075 2.92 14.02 25.53
C TYR A 1075 1.71 13.08 25.74
N GLY A 1076 0.66 13.25 24.92
CA GLY A 1076 -0.63 12.53 24.90
C GLY A 1076 -0.81 11.44 25.96
N ALA A 1077 -1.66 11.73 26.95
CA ALA A 1077 -1.88 10.90 28.14
C ALA A 1077 -2.02 9.38 27.87
N THR A 1078 -1.65 8.57 28.86
CA THR A 1078 -1.86 7.11 28.79
C THR A 1078 -3.36 6.76 28.73
N MET A 1079 -3.73 5.57 28.26
CA MET A 1079 -5.14 5.15 28.24
C MET A 1079 -5.73 5.14 29.65
N ALA A 1080 -4.98 4.66 30.64
CA ALA A 1080 -5.40 4.62 32.04
C ALA A 1080 -5.49 6.02 32.71
N GLU A 1081 -4.84 7.03 32.13
CA GLU A 1081 -4.86 8.44 32.56
C GLU A 1081 -6.00 9.22 31.89
N SER A 1082 -6.17 9.04 30.57
CA SER A 1082 -7.22 9.67 29.78
C SER A 1082 -8.61 9.14 30.15
N PHE A 1083 -8.70 7.84 30.49
CA PHE A 1083 -9.95 7.15 30.78
C PHE A 1083 -9.93 6.53 32.19
N PRO A 1084 -10.07 7.36 33.25
CA PRO A 1084 -10.04 6.89 34.65
C PRO A 1084 -11.18 5.91 34.97
N ASN A 1085 -12.26 5.91 34.20
CA ASN A 1085 -13.43 5.04 34.30
C ASN A 1085 -13.35 3.74 33.44
N PHE A 1086 -12.24 3.49 32.73
CA PHE A 1086 -12.08 2.30 31.89
C PHE A 1086 -11.24 1.22 32.58
N THR A 1087 -11.72 -0.03 32.53
CA THR A 1087 -10.93 -1.23 32.87
C THR A 1087 -10.79 -2.10 31.63
N SER A 1088 -9.58 -2.55 31.29
CA SER A 1088 -9.42 -3.51 30.20
C SER A 1088 -9.64 -4.95 30.69
N LEU A 1089 -10.41 -5.75 29.94
CA LEU A 1089 -10.49 -7.20 30.11
C LEU A 1089 -9.64 -7.89 29.04
N ILE A 1090 -8.55 -8.51 29.47
CA ILE A 1090 -7.65 -9.30 28.61
C ILE A 1090 -8.17 -10.74 28.54
N MET A 1091 -8.30 -11.26 27.32
CA MET A 1091 -8.69 -12.65 27.06
C MET A 1091 -7.42 -13.50 26.91
N VAL A 1092 -7.29 -14.57 27.69
CA VAL A 1092 -6.12 -15.46 27.66
C VAL A 1092 -6.55 -16.89 27.35
N GLN A 1093 -6.11 -17.44 26.23
CA GLN A 1093 -6.43 -18.81 25.81
C GLN A 1093 -5.37 -19.78 26.33
N ASN A 1094 -5.78 -20.96 26.84
CA ASN A 1094 -4.90 -22.04 27.30
C ASN A 1094 -3.82 -21.59 28.31
N LYS A 1095 -4.20 -20.71 29.24
CA LYS A 1095 -3.32 -20.15 30.29
C LYS A 1095 -2.61 -21.23 31.10
N SER A 1096 -1.36 -20.97 31.48
CA SER A 1096 -0.45 -21.90 32.17
C SER A 1096 -0.09 -23.16 31.38
N THR A 1097 -0.23 -23.15 30.04
CA THR A 1097 0.22 -24.24 29.16
C THR A 1097 1.25 -23.73 28.14
N LYS A 1098 1.92 -24.64 27.42
CA LYS A 1098 2.79 -24.28 26.27
C LYS A 1098 2.04 -23.68 25.07
N PHE A 1099 0.70 -23.71 25.10
CA PHE A 1099 -0.19 -23.12 24.09
C PHE A 1099 -0.88 -21.84 24.60
N GLU A 1100 -0.41 -21.28 25.72
CA GLU A 1100 -0.89 -20.01 26.26
C GLU A 1100 -0.68 -18.88 25.25
N ARG A 1101 -1.75 -18.13 24.96
CA ARG A 1101 -1.68 -16.89 24.17
C ARG A 1101 -2.70 -15.87 24.62
N LEU A 1102 -2.40 -14.59 24.41
CA LEU A 1102 -3.41 -13.56 24.44
C LEU A 1102 -4.34 -13.74 23.23
N ALA A 1103 -5.64 -13.63 23.47
CA ALA A 1103 -6.70 -14.06 22.57
C ALA A 1103 -7.69 -12.95 22.22
N GLY A 1104 -7.40 -11.72 22.66
CA GLY A 1104 -8.16 -10.50 22.44
C GLY A 1104 -8.29 -9.66 23.70
N ALA A 1105 -8.98 -8.54 23.59
CA ALA A 1105 -9.33 -7.68 24.72
C ALA A 1105 -10.61 -6.89 24.47
N CYS A 1106 -11.10 -6.23 25.51
CA CYS A 1106 -12.18 -5.24 25.44
C CYS A 1106 -12.08 -4.27 26.63
N PHE A 1107 -12.94 -3.24 26.65
CA PHE A 1107 -13.10 -2.35 27.79
C PHE A 1107 -14.41 -2.61 28.52
N LEU A 1108 -14.35 -2.48 29.84
CA LEU A 1108 -15.47 -2.24 30.73
C LEU A 1108 -15.43 -0.77 31.14
N LEU A 1109 -16.48 -0.03 30.79
CA LEU A 1109 -16.66 1.39 31.05
C LEU A 1109 -17.66 1.58 32.20
N GLU A 1110 -17.21 2.21 33.27
CA GLU A 1110 -18.03 2.63 34.39
C GLU A 1110 -18.62 4.02 34.13
N THR A 1111 -19.92 4.10 33.84
CA THR A 1111 -20.59 5.38 33.52
C THR A 1111 -22.04 5.37 34.00
N GLU A 1112 -22.84 6.37 33.61
CA GLU A 1112 -24.27 6.49 33.93
C GLU A 1112 -25.09 6.71 32.65
N ALA A 1113 -26.36 6.28 32.68
CA ALA A 1113 -27.34 6.62 31.66
C ALA A 1113 -27.80 8.09 31.78
N SER A 1114 -28.50 8.63 30.78
CA SER A 1114 -29.07 9.98 30.82
C SER A 1114 -30.13 10.18 31.93
N ASP A 1115 -30.65 9.10 32.53
CA ASP A 1115 -31.52 9.11 33.71
C ASP A 1115 -30.79 8.97 35.06
N GLY A 1116 -29.45 8.88 35.05
CA GLY A 1116 -28.61 8.64 36.24
C GLY A 1116 -28.53 7.18 36.68
N THR A 1117 -29.03 6.21 35.91
CA THR A 1117 -28.82 4.78 36.18
C THR A 1117 -27.33 4.44 36.08
N PRO A 1118 -26.68 3.86 37.11
CA PRO A 1118 -25.30 3.39 37.01
C PRO A 1118 -25.16 2.20 36.06
N LEU A 1119 -24.24 2.29 35.10
CA LEU A 1119 -23.97 1.29 34.08
C LEU A 1119 -22.55 0.74 34.18
N LEU A 1120 -22.39 -0.53 33.81
CA LEU A 1120 -21.13 -1.13 33.40
C LEU A 1120 -21.27 -1.52 31.93
N VAL A 1121 -20.59 -0.78 31.04
CA VAL A 1121 -20.74 -0.89 29.58
C VAL A 1121 -19.58 -1.70 29.00
N ILE A 1122 -19.89 -2.76 28.25
CA ILE A 1122 -18.92 -3.48 27.42
C ILE A 1122 -18.68 -2.68 26.13
N ARG A 1123 -17.45 -2.20 25.91
CA ARG A 1123 -17.02 -1.48 24.70
C ARG A 1123 -15.87 -2.22 24.02
N GLY A 1124 -15.88 -2.29 22.69
CA GLY A 1124 -14.82 -2.89 21.88
C GLY A 1124 -14.60 -4.38 22.17
N LEU A 1125 -15.65 -5.20 22.07
CA LEU A 1125 -15.52 -6.64 22.32
C LEU A 1125 -14.78 -7.32 21.16
N ASN A 1126 -13.45 -7.41 21.26
CA ASN A 1126 -12.57 -7.89 20.20
C ASN A 1126 -11.69 -9.08 20.66
N PRO A 1127 -12.27 -10.30 20.72
CA PRO A 1127 -11.46 -11.51 20.54
C PRO A 1127 -10.70 -11.44 19.20
N LEU A 1128 -9.55 -12.11 19.10
CA LEU A 1128 -8.81 -12.18 17.84
C LEU A 1128 -9.62 -12.91 16.76
N GLU A 1129 -9.48 -12.46 15.50
CA GLU A 1129 -10.26 -12.97 14.37
C GLU A 1129 -10.15 -14.50 14.22
N ASN A 1130 -8.94 -15.05 14.27
CA ASN A 1130 -8.74 -16.50 14.23
C ASN A 1130 -9.26 -17.23 15.49
N VAL A 1131 -9.34 -16.56 16.64
CA VAL A 1131 -9.90 -17.14 17.87
C VAL A 1131 -11.42 -17.21 17.76
N ILE A 1132 -12.09 -16.08 17.53
CA ILE A 1132 -13.56 -16.05 17.47
C ILE A 1132 -14.11 -16.87 16.32
N ASN A 1133 -13.36 -16.97 15.21
CA ASN A 1133 -13.69 -17.89 14.14
C ASN A 1133 -13.72 -19.34 14.63
N GLU A 1134 -12.83 -19.81 15.51
CA GLU A 1134 -12.86 -21.19 16.04
C GLU A 1134 -13.96 -21.47 17.09
N LEU A 1135 -14.50 -20.43 17.75
CA LEU A 1135 -15.45 -20.57 18.85
C LEU A 1135 -16.89 -20.61 18.38
N SER A 1136 -17.76 -21.26 19.17
CA SER A 1136 -19.20 -20.98 19.14
C SER A 1136 -19.44 -19.60 19.74
N VAL A 1137 -19.90 -18.65 18.93
CA VAL A 1137 -20.11 -17.26 19.39
C VAL A 1137 -21.21 -17.17 20.44
N GLU A 1138 -22.25 -18.00 20.37
CA GLU A 1138 -23.31 -18.08 21.39
C GLU A 1138 -22.76 -18.52 22.75
N ASP A 1139 -22.03 -19.64 22.81
CA ASP A 1139 -21.43 -20.17 24.04
C ASP A 1139 -20.33 -19.24 24.61
N TYR A 1140 -19.62 -18.52 23.74
CA TYR A 1140 -18.69 -17.46 24.12
C TYR A 1140 -19.41 -16.26 24.75
N MET A 1141 -20.46 -15.76 24.10
CA MET A 1141 -21.21 -14.59 24.57
C MET A 1141 -21.98 -14.85 25.86
N GLU A 1142 -22.59 -16.03 26.02
CA GLU A 1142 -23.24 -16.44 27.27
C GLU A 1142 -22.24 -16.39 28.44
N LYS A 1143 -21.07 -17.00 28.29
CA LYS A 1143 -20.06 -17.10 29.36
C LYS A 1143 -19.34 -15.79 29.62
N PHE A 1144 -19.08 -15.00 28.59
CA PHE A 1144 -18.52 -13.66 28.74
C PHE A 1144 -19.50 -12.74 29.49
N THR A 1145 -20.75 -12.64 29.02
CA THR A 1145 -21.75 -11.76 29.66
C THR A 1145 -22.12 -12.23 31.06
N ALA A 1146 -22.19 -13.54 31.35
CA ALA A 1146 -22.39 -14.06 32.70
C ALA A 1146 -21.26 -13.66 33.65
N TYR A 1147 -20.00 -13.69 33.20
CA TYR A 1147 -18.86 -13.23 33.98
C TYR A 1147 -18.93 -11.72 34.25
N VAL A 1148 -19.14 -10.88 33.22
CA VAL A 1148 -19.20 -9.42 33.40
C VAL A 1148 -20.42 -9.00 34.23
N ARG A 1149 -21.57 -9.67 34.08
CA ARG A 1149 -22.76 -9.45 34.92
C ARG A 1149 -22.45 -9.65 36.40
N SER A 1150 -21.64 -10.66 36.74
CA SER A 1150 -21.20 -10.89 38.12
C SER A 1150 -20.30 -9.79 38.71
N ILE A 1151 -19.73 -8.91 37.87
CA ILE A 1151 -19.01 -7.70 38.30
C ILE A 1151 -20.02 -6.56 38.46
N ALA A 1152 -20.86 -6.32 37.45
CA ALA A 1152 -21.91 -5.29 37.47
C ALA A 1152 -22.83 -5.42 38.70
N ASP A 1153 -23.31 -6.65 38.98
CA ASP A 1153 -24.18 -6.95 40.11
C ASP A 1153 -23.53 -6.64 41.47
N LYS A 1154 -22.21 -6.91 41.63
CA LYS A 1154 -21.45 -6.58 42.85
C LYS A 1154 -21.26 -5.08 43.03
N GLN A 1155 -21.16 -4.34 41.93
CA GLN A 1155 -21.01 -2.88 41.92
C GLN A 1155 -22.37 -2.15 41.99
N GLY A 1156 -23.50 -2.86 41.92
CA GLY A 1156 -24.83 -2.25 41.86
C GLY A 1156 -25.15 -1.54 40.55
N ARG A 1157 -24.42 -1.88 39.46
CA ARG A 1157 -24.58 -1.32 38.11
C ARG A 1157 -25.43 -2.25 37.24
N LYS A 1158 -26.16 -1.71 36.26
CA LYS A 1158 -26.75 -2.54 35.19
C LYS A 1158 -25.69 -2.87 34.14
N LEU A 1159 -25.71 -4.09 33.61
CA LEU A 1159 -24.85 -4.49 32.49
C LEU A 1159 -25.40 -3.96 31.16
N ALA A 1160 -24.54 -3.36 30.36
CA ALA A 1160 -24.85 -2.93 29.00
C ALA A 1160 -23.69 -3.26 28.03
N ILE A 1161 -23.95 -3.16 26.72
CA ILE A 1161 -22.97 -3.37 25.65
C ILE A 1161 -23.18 -2.38 24.51
N VAL A 1162 -22.09 -1.95 23.88
CA VAL A 1162 -22.13 -1.15 22.64
C VAL A 1162 -22.50 -2.06 21.46
N ILE A 1163 -23.51 -1.67 20.68
CA ILE A 1163 -23.91 -2.27 19.39
C ILE A 1163 -24.20 -1.13 18.42
N ASP A 1164 -23.24 -0.82 17.56
CA ASP A 1164 -23.29 0.27 16.56
C ASP A 1164 -23.88 -0.19 15.22
N ASP A 1165 -23.91 0.71 14.23
CA ASP A 1165 -24.48 0.46 12.89
C ASP A 1165 -23.53 -0.26 11.92
N HIS A 1166 -22.26 -0.50 12.30
CA HIS A 1166 -21.25 -1.09 11.41
C HIS A 1166 -20.17 -1.91 12.12
N CYS A 1167 -19.77 -3.03 11.49
CA CYS A 1167 -18.59 -3.78 11.90
C CYS A 1167 -17.34 -2.89 11.79
N GLY A 1168 -16.65 -2.66 12.90
CA GLY A 1168 -15.44 -1.84 12.97
C GLY A 1168 -15.54 -0.56 13.81
N GLY A 1169 -16.74 -0.21 14.30
CA GLY A 1169 -16.91 0.90 15.23
C GLY A 1169 -16.48 0.58 16.67
N ALA A 1170 -17.20 1.14 17.64
CA ALA A 1170 -16.97 0.93 19.06
C ALA A 1170 -17.52 -0.39 19.61
N ALA A 1171 -18.35 -1.14 18.87
CA ALA A 1171 -18.85 -2.45 19.29
C ALA A 1171 -17.82 -3.56 19.08
N SER A 1172 -17.53 -3.92 17.82
CA SER A 1172 -16.57 -4.97 17.45
C SER A 1172 -16.12 -4.84 15.99
N ASN A 1173 -14.85 -5.13 15.71
CA ASN A 1173 -14.31 -5.23 14.35
C ASN A 1173 -14.22 -6.69 13.84
N ARG A 1174 -14.90 -7.61 14.52
CA ARG A 1174 -14.95 -9.05 14.22
C ARG A 1174 -16.28 -9.41 13.57
N PRO A 1175 -16.35 -9.64 12.25
CA PRO A 1175 -17.62 -9.81 11.53
C PRO A 1175 -18.57 -10.85 12.13
N ILE A 1176 -18.05 -11.97 12.63
CA ILE A 1176 -18.90 -13.01 13.24
C ILE A 1176 -19.59 -12.50 14.51
N LEU A 1177 -18.81 -11.91 15.41
CA LEU A 1177 -19.30 -11.40 16.69
C LEU A 1177 -20.21 -10.19 16.49
N TYR A 1178 -19.81 -9.26 15.62
CA TYR A 1178 -20.64 -8.12 15.24
C TYR A 1178 -22.00 -8.58 14.68
N ASN A 1179 -22.03 -9.54 13.75
CA ASN A 1179 -23.30 -10.05 13.22
C ASN A 1179 -24.19 -10.70 14.31
N HIS A 1180 -23.59 -11.34 15.31
CA HIS A 1180 -24.33 -11.88 16.46
C HIS A 1180 -24.91 -10.76 17.34
N LEU A 1181 -24.11 -9.73 17.67
CA LEU A 1181 -24.55 -8.55 18.43
C LEU A 1181 -25.67 -7.79 17.70
N ALA A 1182 -25.49 -7.52 16.41
CA ALA A 1182 -26.51 -6.87 15.57
C ALA A 1182 -27.81 -7.71 15.46
N GLY A 1183 -27.73 -9.05 15.58
CA GLY A 1183 -28.89 -9.94 15.67
C GLY A 1183 -29.55 -10.02 17.06
N LEU A 1184 -28.97 -9.34 18.06
CA LEU A 1184 -29.51 -9.18 19.41
C LEU A 1184 -30.13 -7.80 19.64
N SER A 1185 -29.70 -6.73 18.97
CA SER A 1185 -30.16 -5.35 19.23
C SER A 1185 -31.68 -5.20 19.25
N ASP A 1186 -32.40 -5.80 18.29
CA ASP A 1186 -33.87 -5.86 18.21
C ASP A 1186 -34.56 -6.49 19.44
N LYS A 1187 -33.82 -7.20 20.30
CA LYS A 1187 -34.30 -7.89 21.51
C LYS A 1187 -33.83 -7.24 22.81
N LEU A 1188 -32.85 -6.33 22.73
CA LEU A 1188 -32.28 -5.63 23.88
C LEU A 1188 -32.96 -4.27 24.05
N THR A 1189 -32.80 -3.66 25.23
CA THR A 1189 -33.34 -2.31 25.49
C THR A 1189 -32.25 -1.27 25.23
N PRO A 1190 -32.38 -0.38 24.23
CA PRO A 1190 -31.42 0.71 24.04
C PRO A 1190 -31.46 1.68 25.22
N ILE A 1191 -30.32 2.26 25.56
CA ILE A 1191 -30.15 3.21 26.65
C ILE A 1191 -29.16 4.31 26.25
N GLU A 1192 -29.53 5.55 26.49
CA GLU A 1192 -28.70 6.73 26.19
C GLU A 1192 -27.72 6.98 27.35
N LEU A 1193 -26.45 7.27 27.04
CA LEU A 1193 -25.46 7.62 28.06
C LEU A 1193 -25.62 9.07 28.55
N GLY A 1194 -25.28 9.33 29.81
CA GLY A 1194 -25.34 10.68 30.39
C GLY A 1194 -24.19 11.60 29.98
N SER A 1195 -23.15 11.07 29.34
CA SER A 1195 -21.93 11.83 28.98
C SER A 1195 -21.26 11.26 27.72
N GLU A 1196 -20.71 12.17 26.91
CA GLU A 1196 -19.96 11.90 25.69
C GLU A 1196 -18.45 11.89 25.94
N ASP A 1197 -17.97 12.81 26.79
CA ASP A 1197 -16.54 13.04 27.08
C ASP A 1197 -15.89 11.82 27.75
N ASP A 1198 -16.56 11.22 28.74
CA ASP A 1198 -16.07 10.06 29.50
C ASP A 1198 -16.24 8.72 28.77
N SER A 1199 -16.89 8.72 27.59
CA SER A 1199 -17.28 7.50 26.87
C SER A 1199 -16.69 7.40 25.47
N THR A 1200 -16.16 8.49 24.90
CA THR A 1200 -15.63 8.56 23.53
C THR A 1200 -14.15 8.19 23.45
N VAL A 1201 -13.81 7.21 22.61
CA VAL A 1201 -12.42 6.81 22.31
C VAL A 1201 -12.20 6.86 20.80
N ASN A 1202 -11.12 7.50 20.36
CA ASN A 1202 -10.72 7.66 18.95
C ASN A 1202 -11.83 8.23 18.05
N GLY A 1203 -12.59 9.20 18.56
CA GLY A 1203 -13.71 9.83 17.82
C GLY A 1203 -14.96 8.94 17.64
N TYR A 1204 -14.98 7.73 18.22
CA TYR A 1204 -16.16 6.86 18.21
C TYR A 1204 -17.05 7.15 19.43
N TYR A 1205 -18.00 8.05 19.22
CA TYR A 1205 -19.13 8.32 20.11
C TYR A 1205 -20.02 7.08 20.24
N ILE A 1206 -20.54 6.81 21.45
CA ILE A 1206 -21.43 5.66 21.72
C ILE A 1206 -22.71 6.04 22.46
N VAL A 1207 -22.99 7.33 22.64
CA VAL A 1207 -24.07 7.84 23.49
C VAL A 1207 -25.43 7.23 23.13
N ASN A 1208 -25.67 6.89 21.87
CA ASN A 1208 -26.93 6.32 21.36
C ASN A 1208 -26.85 4.84 20.98
N ASP A 1209 -25.69 4.18 21.15
CA ASP A 1209 -25.38 2.85 20.63
C ASP A 1209 -25.23 1.80 21.75
N VAL A 1210 -25.76 2.07 22.95
CA VAL A 1210 -25.64 1.20 24.13
C VAL A 1210 -26.96 0.49 24.43
N TYR A 1211 -26.89 -0.81 24.76
CA TYR A 1211 -28.03 -1.69 24.97
C TYR A 1211 -27.88 -2.48 26.28
N LEU A 1212 -28.95 -2.56 27.08
CA LEU A 1212 -29.01 -3.37 28.32
C LEU A 1212 -29.11 -4.87 28.02
N ILE A 1213 -28.37 -5.69 28.78
CA ILE A 1213 -28.32 -7.17 28.65
C ILE A 1213 -29.02 -7.87 29.83
#